data_AF-A0AA36ITI3-F1
#
_entry.id   AF-A0AA36ITI3-F1
#
_cell.length_a   1.000
_cell.length_b   1.000
_cell.length_c   1.000
_cell.angle_alpha   90.00
_cell.angle_beta   90.00
_cell.angle_gamma   90.00
#
_symmetry.space_group_name_H-M   'P 1'
#
loop_
_entity.id
_entity.type
_entity.pdbx_description
1 polymer ?
#
loop_
_entity_poly.entity_id
_entity_poly.type
_entity_poly.pdbx_seq_one_letter_code
_entity_poly.pdbx_strand_id
1 'polypeptide(L)'
;MSNASNVSVSKGSKERSGLKVRLLDTVTILHVSDTHSLHRSTGDLPSADIFIHSGDVAKVGSDGELGDFNDWLGTIKHKYQHMFVIAGNHDFWDTNWRLNRGWMSVNVASDPSYFQKKISNAKVLNHELAEVMGLKIWGAGWQARRGDFQPGNNYQDIPAGVDVVVTHEAPFDIFDHAGGAHWGSSHELRGAIYRAKPKVHLFGHVHEQRGHWDRVGNGFQGGVEYRPNPHVNQVFRPNGPPPSDYPVEVESNNAMANQPTVDHSWTGIWAPQHIVGRARLITANRGADGWHFHSSASLPKVASQRLHLHLHILSIWLLGHLLRFMVAWASGWPFRADPDISFALAASALMAMARLAASAAILCLVTASNVSNVSHSNISMSNASNVSVSKGSKERSGLKVRLLDTVTILHVSDTHSLHRSTGDLPSADIFIHSGDVAKVGSDGELGDFNDWLGTIKHKYQHMFVIAGNHDFWDTNWRLNRGWMSVNVASDPSYFQKKISNAKVLNHELAEVMGLKIWGAGWQARRGDFQPGNNYQDIPAGVDVVVTHEAPFDIFDHAGGAHWGSSHELRGAIYRAKPKVHLFGHVHEQRGHWDRVGNGFQGGVEYRPNPHVNQVFRPNGPPPSDYPVEVESNNAMANQPTVDHSWTGIWAPQHIVGRARLITANRGADGWHFHSSVP
;
A
#
# COMPACT_ATOMS: atom_id res chain seq x y z
N MET A 1 -76.41 -35.19 -29.47
CA MET A 1 -77.21 -33.94 -29.34
C MET A 1 -76.27 -32.75 -29.37
N SER A 2 -76.51 -31.84 -30.33
CA SER A 2 -76.12 -30.41 -30.44
C SER A 2 -74.69 -29.90 -30.17
N ASN A 3 -73.99 -29.62 -31.29
CA ASN A 3 -73.39 -28.35 -31.75
C ASN A 3 -73.35 -27.07 -30.88
N ALA A 4 -72.25 -26.31 -31.12
CA ALA A 4 -72.09 -24.84 -31.24
C ALA A 4 -72.17 -23.98 -29.94
N SER A 5 -71.50 -22.84 -29.73
CA SER A 5 -70.59 -21.95 -30.49
C SER A 5 -70.07 -20.83 -29.56
N ASN A 6 -68.96 -20.18 -29.94
CA ASN A 6 -68.30 -18.98 -29.39
C ASN A 6 -69.20 -17.87 -28.80
N VAL A 7 -68.73 -17.19 -27.73
CA VAL A 7 -68.67 -15.71 -27.63
C VAL A 7 -67.50 -15.28 -26.72
N SER A 8 -66.66 -14.38 -27.25
CA SER A 8 -65.62 -13.60 -26.59
C SER A 8 -66.19 -12.40 -25.82
N VAL A 9 -65.72 -12.14 -24.59
CA VAL A 9 -65.80 -10.80 -23.96
C VAL A 9 -64.45 -10.45 -23.35
N SER A 10 -63.87 -9.37 -23.85
CA SER A 10 -62.63 -8.75 -23.41
C SER A 10 -62.79 -8.07 -22.05
N LYS A 11 -61.88 -8.35 -21.12
CA LYS A 11 -61.56 -7.44 -20.01
C LYS A 11 -60.04 -7.27 -19.96
N GLY A 12 -59.59 -6.12 -20.42
CA GLY A 12 -58.21 -5.71 -20.33
C GLY A 12 -57.80 -5.24 -18.94
N SER A 13 -56.49 -5.05 -18.82
CA SER A 13 -55.74 -4.27 -17.83
C SER A 13 -55.32 -4.99 -16.53
N LYS A 14 -54.11 -5.54 -16.51
CA LYS A 14 -52.85 -4.83 -16.18
C LYS A 14 -51.74 -5.89 -16.04
N GLU A 15 -51.09 -6.26 -17.14
CA GLU A 15 -49.74 -6.80 -17.04
C GLU A 15 -48.83 -5.69 -16.51
N ARG A 16 -48.28 -5.89 -15.32
CA ARG A 16 -47.10 -5.14 -14.89
C ARG A 16 -45.99 -5.56 -15.84
N SER A 17 -45.63 -4.66 -16.75
CA SER A 17 -44.40 -4.76 -17.54
C SER A 17 -43.22 -4.82 -16.56
N GLY A 18 -42.78 -6.03 -16.25
CA GLY A 18 -41.46 -6.24 -15.69
C GLY A 18 -40.47 -5.68 -16.69
N LEU A 19 -39.86 -4.53 -16.37
CA LEU A 19 -38.68 -4.04 -17.06
C LEU A 19 -37.65 -5.19 -16.98
N LYS A 20 -37.50 -5.97 -18.06
CA LYS A 20 -36.30 -6.79 -18.23
C LYS A 20 -35.16 -5.80 -18.37
N VAL A 21 -34.44 -5.56 -17.26
CA VAL A 21 -33.15 -4.88 -17.29
C VAL A 21 -32.30 -5.63 -18.31
N ARG A 22 -32.00 -5.01 -19.45
CA ARG A 22 -30.99 -5.51 -20.37
C ARG A 22 -29.68 -5.46 -19.58
N LEU A 23 -29.26 -6.60 -19.05
CA LEU A 23 -27.89 -6.77 -18.57
C LEU A 23 -27.00 -6.52 -19.78
N LEU A 24 -26.16 -5.49 -19.71
CA LEU A 24 -25.21 -5.21 -20.77
C LEU A 24 -24.09 -6.25 -20.67
N ASP A 25 -23.71 -6.81 -21.82
CA ASP A 25 -22.58 -7.74 -21.91
C ASP A 25 -21.24 -7.00 -21.77
N THR A 26 -21.25 -5.68 -21.93
CA THR A 26 -20.07 -4.79 -21.81
C THR A 26 -20.44 -3.48 -21.14
N VAL A 27 -19.60 -3.01 -20.21
CA VAL A 27 -19.70 -1.70 -19.53
C VAL A 27 -18.35 -0.98 -19.61
N THR A 28 -18.36 0.31 -19.89
CA THR A 28 -17.13 1.14 -19.94
C THR A 28 -17.02 2.04 -18.70
N ILE A 29 -15.83 2.08 -18.09
CA ILE A 29 -15.54 2.88 -16.90
C ILE A 29 -14.41 3.85 -17.23
N LEU A 30 -14.64 5.15 -17.06
CA LEU A 30 -13.57 6.16 -17.08
C LEU A 30 -13.09 6.41 -15.65
N HIS A 31 -11.84 6.05 -15.38
CA HIS A 31 -11.19 6.25 -14.09
C HIS A 31 -10.29 7.49 -14.13
N VAL A 32 -10.43 8.34 -13.11
CA VAL A 32 -9.70 9.61 -12.90
C VAL A 32 -9.27 9.65 -11.44
N SER A 33 -8.11 10.23 -11.15
CA SER A 33 -7.68 10.49 -9.77
C SER A 33 -6.85 11.76 -9.69
N ASP A 34 -6.67 12.28 -8.47
CA ASP A 34 -5.64 13.27 -8.13
C ASP A 34 -5.67 14.46 -9.08
N THR A 35 -6.81 15.14 -9.13
CA THR A 35 -6.96 16.35 -9.96
C THR A 35 -6.53 17.60 -9.23
N HIS A 36 -6.50 17.63 -7.89
CA HIS A 36 -5.90 18.73 -7.10
C HIS A 36 -6.34 20.13 -7.54
N SER A 37 -7.65 20.32 -7.73
CA SER A 37 -8.25 21.56 -8.25
C SER A 37 -7.90 21.90 -9.72
N LEU A 38 -7.28 20.99 -10.47
CA LEU A 38 -6.95 21.08 -11.91
C LEU A 38 -7.87 20.24 -12.79
N HIS A 39 -9.05 19.85 -12.31
CA HIS A 39 -10.03 19.07 -13.06
C HIS A 39 -10.46 19.73 -14.39
N ARG A 40 -10.37 21.07 -14.51
CA ARG A 40 -10.61 21.79 -15.78
C ARG A 40 -9.44 21.67 -16.78
N SER A 41 -8.26 21.26 -16.31
CA SER A 41 -7.05 21.08 -17.11
C SER A 41 -6.87 19.65 -17.61
N THR A 42 -7.77 18.72 -17.28
CA THR A 42 -7.71 17.32 -17.74
C THR A 42 -8.03 17.15 -19.24
N GLY A 43 -8.39 18.24 -19.93
CA GLY A 43 -8.80 18.22 -21.33
C GLY A 43 -10.20 17.63 -21.53
N ASP A 44 -10.53 17.33 -22.79
CA ASP A 44 -11.82 16.72 -23.14
C ASP A 44 -11.83 15.23 -22.76
N LEU A 45 -12.53 14.90 -21.67
CA LEU A 45 -12.68 13.51 -21.22
C LEU A 45 -13.60 12.72 -22.17
N PRO A 46 -13.25 11.47 -22.52
CA PRO A 46 -14.07 10.63 -23.38
C PRO A 46 -15.39 10.24 -22.70
N SER A 47 -16.41 9.91 -23.49
CA SER A 47 -17.64 9.31 -22.95
C SER A 47 -17.41 7.87 -22.51
N ALA A 48 -18.08 7.47 -21.43
CA ALA A 48 -18.10 6.11 -20.89
C ALA A 48 -19.45 5.88 -20.19
N ASP A 49 -19.74 4.64 -19.80
CA ASP A 49 -20.97 4.35 -19.06
C ASP A 49 -20.88 4.85 -17.61
N ILE A 50 -19.73 4.67 -16.97
CA ILE A 50 -19.47 5.01 -15.58
C ILE A 50 -18.24 5.92 -15.49
N PHE A 51 -18.33 6.99 -14.73
CA PHE A 51 -17.19 7.82 -14.31
C PHE A 51 -16.83 7.52 -12.85
N ILE A 52 -15.55 7.35 -12.54
CA ILE A 52 -15.04 7.14 -11.18
C ILE A 52 -13.88 8.09 -10.91
N HIS A 53 -14.00 8.92 -9.87
CA HIS A 53 -12.88 9.69 -9.32
C HIS A 53 -12.40 9.11 -7.99
N SER A 54 -11.15 8.69 -7.91
CA SER A 54 -10.55 8.01 -6.75
C SER A 54 -9.88 8.95 -5.74
N GLY A 55 -10.45 10.13 -5.49
CA GLY A 55 -9.99 11.06 -4.45
C GLY A 55 -9.02 12.16 -4.91
N ASP A 56 -8.72 13.08 -3.99
CA ASP A 56 -7.91 14.28 -4.19
C ASP A 56 -8.44 15.15 -5.32
N VAL A 57 -9.69 15.58 -5.15
CA VAL A 57 -10.38 16.47 -6.08
C VAL A 57 -10.01 17.93 -5.87
N ALA A 58 -9.68 18.28 -4.62
CA ALA A 58 -9.23 19.60 -4.19
C ALA A 58 -7.75 19.58 -3.78
N LYS A 59 -7.13 20.76 -3.71
CA LYS A 59 -5.76 20.91 -3.22
C LYS A 59 -5.70 21.05 -1.69
N VAL A 60 -6.65 21.76 -1.09
CA VAL A 60 -6.75 21.86 0.38
C VAL A 60 -8.16 21.58 0.92
N GLY A 61 -9.12 21.21 0.07
CA GLY A 61 -10.46 20.82 0.53
C GLY A 61 -11.31 21.99 1.01
N SER A 62 -11.03 23.20 0.52
CA SER A 62 -11.85 24.37 0.84
C SER A 62 -13.23 24.27 0.15
N ASP A 63 -14.23 24.93 0.74
CA ASP A 63 -15.59 24.98 0.17
C ASP A 63 -15.64 25.47 -1.28
N GLY A 64 -14.75 26.40 -1.64
CA GLY A 64 -14.65 26.92 -3.01
C GLY A 64 -14.10 25.88 -3.99
N GLU A 65 -13.09 25.10 -3.60
CA GLU A 65 -12.50 24.06 -4.44
C GLU A 65 -13.48 22.90 -4.65
N LEU A 66 -14.13 22.44 -3.58
CA LEU A 66 -15.14 21.38 -3.66
C LEU A 66 -16.36 21.84 -4.49
N GLY A 67 -16.75 23.11 -4.37
CA GLY A 67 -17.79 23.74 -5.18
C GLY A 67 -17.41 23.78 -6.67
N ASP A 68 -16.22 24.27 -7.00
CA ASP A 68 -15.73 24.33 -8.39
C ASP A 68 -15.65 22.94 -9.03
N PHE A 69 -15.13 21.95 -8.30
CA PHE A 69 -15.10 20.56 -8.74
C PHE A 69 -16.53 20.02 -8.99
N ASN A 70 -17.47 20.26 -8.08
CA ASN A 70 -18.85 19.85 -8.25
C ASN A 70 -19.52 20.52 -9.46
N ASP A 71 -19.26 21.79 -9.71
CA ASP A 71 -19.77 22.52 -10.88
C ASP A 71 -19.20 21.93 -12.17
N TRP A 72 -17.89 21.61 -12.19
CA TRP A 72 -17.26 20.92 -13.29
C TRP A 72 -17.86 19.53 -13.55
N LEU A 73 -18.12 18.73 -12.51
CA LEU A 73 -18.84 17.46 -12.65
C LEU A 73 -20.19 17.66 -13.37
N GLY A 74 -20.91 18.73 -13.03
CA GLY A 74 -22.16 19.11 -13.69
C GLY A 74 -22.00 19.34 -15.20
N THR A 75 -20.88 19.90 -15.64
CA THR A 75 -20.60 20.13 -17.07
C THR A 75 -20.34 18.85 -17.85
N ILE A 76 -19.74 17.83 -17.22
CA ILE A 76 -19.40 16.55 -17.88
C ILE A 76 -20.44 15.46 -17.67
N LYS A 77 -21.42 15.67 -16.77
CA LYS A 77 -22.42 14.67 -16.36
C LYS A 77 -23.18 14.03 -17.52
N HIS A 78 -23.43 14.78 -18.59
CA HIS A 78 -24.12 14.30 -19.78
C HIS A 78 -23.36 13.18 -20.54
N LYS A 79 -22.07 12.97 -20.24
CA LYS A 79 -21.22 11.95 -20.86
C LYS A 79 -21.28 10.58 -20.19
N TYR A 80 -21.90 10.47 -19.00
CA TYR A 80 -21.87 9.26 -18.17
C TYR A 80 -23.25 8.94 -17.61
N GLN A 81 -23.60 7.66 -17.54
CA GLN A 81 -24.87 7.22 -16.94
C GLN A 81 -24.80 7.25 -15.41
N HIS A 82 -23.63 6.88 -14.86
CA HIS A 82 -23.33 6.90 -13.44
C HIS A 82 -22.01 7.60 -13.17
N MET A 83 -21.95 8.37 -12.08
CA MET A 83 -20.72 9.05 -11.65
C MET A 83 -20.50 8.77 -10.17
N PHE A 84 -19.32 8.25 -9.83
CA PHE A 84 -18.90 7.96 -8.47
C PHE A 84 -17.66 8.76 -8.10
N VAL A 85 -17.61 9.24 -6.87
CA VAL A 85 -16.46 9.97 -6.32
C VAL A 85 -16.20 9.43 -4.92
N ILE A 86 -14.94 9.22 -4.58
CA ILE A 86 -14.49 9.09 -3.20
C ILE A 86 -13.62 10.30 -2.83
N ALA A 87 -13.46 10.59 -1.54
CA ALA A 87 -12.56 11.65 -1.09
C ALA A 87 -11.11 11.16 -0.98
N GLY A 88 -10.14 12.06 -1.10
CA GLY A 88 -8.72 11.84 -0.80
C GLY A 88 -8.27 12.66 0.41
N ASN A 89 -6.97 12.65 0.71
CA ASN A 89 -6.41 13.36 1.87
C ASN A 89 -6.48 14.89 1.71
N HIS A 90 -6.31 15.40 0.49
CA HIS A 90 -6.34 16.84 0.22
C HIS A 90 -7.75 17.42 0.35
N ASP A 91 -8.78 16.60 0.22
CA ASP A 91 -10.17 17.01 0.30
C ASP A 91 -10.60 17.42 1.72
N PHE A 92 -9.76 17.15 2.73
CA PHE A 92 -10.02 17.47 4.14
C PHE A 92 -8.95 18.33 4.81
N TRP A 93 -7.94 18.82 4.10
CA TRP A 93 -6.81 19.54 4.73
C TRP A 93 -7.27 20.80 5.49
N ASP A 94 -8.05 21.67 4.86
CA ASP A 94 -8.63 22.88 5.46
C ASP A 94 -9.62 22.52 6.57
N THR A 95 -10.37 21.42 6.41
CA THR A 95 -11.27 20.90 7.44
C THR A 95 -10.49 20.56 8.72
N ASN A 96 -9.40 19.81 8.59
CA ASN A 96 -8.51 19.47 9.70
C ASN A 96 -7.82 20.69 10.31
N TRP A 97 -7.40 21.64 9.47
CA TRP A 97 -6.76 22.86 9.92
C TRP A 97 -7.70 23.76 10.73
N ARG A 98 -8.95 23.94 10.29
CA ARG A 98 -9.98 24.72 11.01
C ARG A 98 -10.38 24.04 12.31
N LEU A 99 -10.47 22.71 12.33
CA LEU A 99 -10.67 21.94 13.56
C LEU A 99 -9.56 22.21 14.58
N ASN A 100 -8.29 22.10 14.17
CA ASN A 100 -7.15 22.25 15.06
C ASN A 100 -7.03 23.66 15.65
N ARG A 101 -7.61 24.67 14.99
CA ARG A 101 -7.67 26.05 15.50
C ARG A 101 -8.93 26.37 16.30
N GLY A 102 -9.84 25.40 16.48
CA GLY A 102 -11.14 25.62 17.12
C GLY A 102 -12.08 26.51 16.30
N TRP A 103 -11.79 26.72 15.01
CA TRP A 103 -12.62 27.53 14.09
C TRP A 103 -13.75 26.71 13.48
N MET A 104 -13.74 25.39 13.69
CA MET A 104 -14.80 24.48 13.34
C MET A 104 -15.09 23.53 14.50
N SER A 105 -16.35 23.19 14.69
CA SER A 105 -16.76 22.19 15.67
C SER A 105 -16.39 20.78 15.21
N VAL A 106 -15.95 19.95 16.16
CA VAL A 106 -15.72 18.51 15.95
C VAL A 106 -16.92 17.82 15.28
N ASN A 107 -18.15 18.21 15.64
CA ASN A 107 -19.37 17.61 15.08
C ASN A 107 -19.54 17.86 13.58
N VAL A 108 -19.07 19.00 13.08
CA VAL A 108 -19.17 19.36 11.66
C VAL A 108 -18.12 18.59 10.86
N ALA A 109 -16.91 18.47 11.39
CA ALA A 109 -15.82 17.77 10.72
C ALA A 109 -15.91 16.25 10.81
N SER A 110 -16.51 15.72 11.88
CA SER A 110 -16.77 14.30 12.05
C SER A 110 -18.07 13.85 11.37
N ASP A 111 -18.77 14.74 10.66
CA ASP A 111 -19.97 14.39 9.90
C ASP A 111 -19.54 13.57 8.67
N PRO A 112 -19.85 12.26 8.60
CA PRO A 112 -19.46 11.42 7.47
C PRO A 112 -20.12 11.84 6.14
N SER A 113 -21.14 12.69 6.20
CA SER A 113 -21.81 13.26 5.02
C SER A 113 -21.26 14.61 4.58
N TYR A 114 -20.25 15.18 5.25
CA TYR A 114 -19.71 16.52 4.92
C TYR A 114 -19.31 16.65 3.46
N PHE A 115 -18.43 15.75 2.98
CA PHE A 115 -17.99 15.72 1.59
C PHE A 115 -19.15 15.43 0.63
N GLN A 116 -20.05 14.51 1.01
CA GLN A 116 -21.25 14.17 0.24
C GLN A 116 -22.20 15.36 0.05
N LYS A 117 -22.31 16.26 1.03
CA LYS A 117 -23.12 17.48 0.92
C LYS A 117 -22.55 18.48 -0.08
N LYS A 118 -21.24 18.46 -0.33
CA LYS A 118 -20.56 19.37 -1.27
C LYS A 118 -20.60 18.85 -2.70
N ILE A 119 -20.62 17.52 -2.88
CA ILE A 119 -20.62 16.87 -4.19
C ILE A 119 -22.03 16.34 -4.50
N SER A 120 -22.84 17.14 -5.21
CA SER A 120 -24.22 16.81 -5.59
C SER A 120 -24.35 16.28 -7.02
N ASN A 121 -23.36 16.51 -7.89
CA ASN A 121 -23.41 16.08 -9.29
C ASN A 121 -22.97 14.64 -9.52
N ALA A 122 -22.36 13.99 -8.51
CA ALA A 122 -21.98 12.58 -8.51
C ALA A 122 -22.38 11.89 -7.20
N LYS A 123 -22.46 10.56 -7.20
CA LYS A 123 -22.67 9.77 -5.99
C LYS A 123 -21.33 9.64 -5.26
N VAL A 124 -21.24 10.22 -4.06
CA VAL A 124 -20.10 9.95 -3.18
C VAL A 124 -20.22 8.54 -2.60
N LEU A 125 -19.15 7.76 -2.69
CA LEU A 125 -19.01 6.48 -2.00
C LEU A 125 -18.15 6.69 -0.74
N ASN A 126 -18.67 6.28 0.42
CA ASN A 126 -17.96 6.39 1.70
C ASN A 126 -18.29 5.17 2.55
N HIS A 127 -17.57 4.07 2.35
CA HIS A 127 -17.91 2.75 2.86
C HIS A 127 -19.26 2.24 2.33
N GLU A 128 -19.55 2.54 1.06
CA GLU A 128 -20.84 2.21 0.44
C GLU A 128 -20.67 1.32 -0.80
N LEU A 129 -21.59 0.37 -0.96
CA LEU A 129 -21.76 -0.43 -2.16
C LEU A 129 -22.84 0.18 -3.05
N ALA A 130 -22.53 0.38 -4.33
CA ALA A 130 -23.48 0.73 -5.37
C ALA A 130 -23.60 -0.42 -6.38
N GLU A 131 -24.83 -0.77 -6.75
CA GLU A 131 -25.10 -1.73 -7.81
C GLU A 131 -25.66 -1.00 -9.04
N VAL A 132 -24.88 -0.93 -10.11
CA VAL A 132 -25.27 -0.26 -11.36
C VAL A 132 -24.85 -1.10 -12.55
N MET A 133 -25.71 -1.18 -13.57
CA MET A 133 -25.41 -1.91 -14.82
C MET A 133 -24.97 -3.38 -14.60
N GLY A 134 -25.39 -3.97 -13.47
CA GLY A 134 -25.01 -5.32 -13.06
C GLY A 134 -23.60 -5.45 -12.45
N LEU A 135 -22.90 -4.34 -12.19
CA LEU A 135 -21.65 -4.26 -11.45
C LEU A 135 -21.90 -3.88 -9.99
N LYS A 136 -21.15 -4.51 -9.08
CA LYS A 136 -21.06 -4.18 -7.66
C LYS A 136 -19.82 -3.33 -7.40
N ILE A 137 -20.01 -2.04 -7.17
CA ILE A 137 -18.94 -1.04 -6.99
C ILE A 137 -18.93 -0.58 -5.55
N TRP A 138 -17.88 -0.90 -4.81
CA TRP A 138 -17.68 -0.44 -3.45
C TRP A 138 -16.60 0.64 -3.40
N GLY A 139 -16.79 1.68 -2.59
CA GLY A 139 -15.80 2.74 -2.45
C GLY A 139 -15.66 3.29 -1.05
N ALA A 140 -14.42 3.59 -0.66
CA ALA A 140 -14.08 4.34 0.54
C ALA A 140 -12.98 5.35 0.25
N GLY A 141 -13.21 6.60 0.63
CA GLY A 141 -12.25 7.70 0.49
C GLY A 141 -11.27 7.77 1.66
N TRP A 142 -10.28 8.65 1.62
CA TRP A 142 -9.39 8.90 2.76
C TRP A 142 -10.20 9.41 3.97
N GLN A 143 -10.06 8.80 5.15
CA GLN A 143 -10.76 9.25 6.35
C GLN A 143 -10.02 10.41 7.04
N ALA A 144 -10.72 11.51 7.24
CA ALA A 144 -10.32 12.54 8.19
C ALA A 144 -10.80 12.18 9.61
N ARG A 145 -9.98 11.49 10.40
CA ARG A 145 -10.16 11.41 11.85
C ARG A 145 -8.96 12.00 12.57
N ARG A 146 -9.26 13.01 13.42
CA ARG A 146 -8.47 13.58 14.53
C ARG A 146 -6.95 13.46 14.42
N GLY A 147 -6.26 14.58 14.17
CA GLY A 147 -5.06 15.05 14.91
C GLY A 147 -3.80 14.18 15.02
N ASP A 148 -3.88 12.91 14.67
CA ASP A 148 -2.88 11.86 14.79
C ASP A 148 -2.95 11.04 13.50
N PHE A 149 -1.79 10.59 13.01
CA PHE A 149 -1.64 9.66 11.89
C PHE A 149 -2.18 8.26 12.28
N GLN A 150 -3.48 8.12 12.55
CA GLN A 150 -4.11 6.81 12.72
C GLN A 150 -4.52 6.26 11.34
N PRO A 151 -4.07 5.06 10.95
CA PRO A 151 -4.38 4.48 9.65
C PRO A 151 -5.79 3.90 9.62
N GLY A 152 -6.40 3.96 8.43
CA GLY A 152 -7.33 2.94 8.00
C GLY A 152 -8.78 3.39 7.83
N ASN A 153 -9.18 3.48 6.57
CA ASN A 153 -10.53 3.08 6.21
C ASN A 153 -10.88 1.72 6.84
N ASN A 154 -12.12 1.54 7.30
CA ASN A 154 -12.63 0.21 7.61
C ASN A 154 -12.82 -0.64 6.33
N TYR A 155 -11.74 -1.28 5.86
CA TYR A 155 -11.77 -2.20 4.72
C TYR A 155 -12.44 -3.55 5.06
N GLN A 156 -12.90 -3.76 6.30
CA GLN A 156 -13.72 -4.94 6.62
C GLN A 156 -15.11 -4.86 5.98
N ASP A 157 -15.56 -3.65 5.65
CA ASP A 157 -16.88 -3.42 5.03
C ASP A 157 -16.91 -3.71 3.53
N ILE A 158 -15.76 -4.09 2.93
CA ILE A 158 -15.72 -4.55 1.53
C ILE A 158 -16.53 -5.86 1.44
N PRO A 159 -17.67 -5.86 0.71
CA PRO A 159 -18.54 -7.01 0.69
C PRO A 159 -17.98 -8.14 -0.17
N ALA A 160 -18.27 -9.38 0.21
CA ALA A 160 -17.93 -10.54 -0.60
C ALA A 160 -18.63 -10.48 -1.97
N GLY A 161 -17.89 -10.81 -3.04
CA GLY A 161 -18.42 -10.78 -4.40
C GLY A 161 -18.64 -9.37 -4.95
N VAL A 162 -17.94 -8.37 -4.41
CA VAL A 162 -17.77 -7.06 -5.04
C VAL A 162 -17.02 -7.21 -6.36
N ASP A 163 -17.39 -6.42 -7.38
CA ASP A 163 -16.71 -6.44 -8.68
C ASP A 163 -15.59 -5.41 -8.73
N VAL A 164 -15.89 -4.18 -8.32
CA VAL A 164 -14.98 -3.03 -8.37
C VAL A 164 -14.79 -2.48 -6.96
N VAL A 165 -13.54 -2.40 -6.51
CA VAL A 165 -13.17 -1.65 -5.30
C VAL A 165 -12.52 -0.34 -5.72
N VAL A 166 -12.92 0.76 -5.09
CA VAL A 166 -12.35 2.10 -5.30
C VAL A 166 -11.81 2.64 -3.97
N THR A 167 -10.53 2.95 -3.92
CA THR A 167 -9.88 3.59 -2.76
C THR A 167 -9.00 4.72 -3.23
N HIS A 168 -8.67 5.65 -2.33
CA HIS A 168 -7.70 6.68 -2.66
C HIS A 168 -6.27 6.14 -2.57
N GLU A 169 -5.98 5.48 -1.44
CA GLU A 169 -4.71 4.81 -1.16
C GLU A 169 -4.52 3.53 -1.98
N ALA A 170 -3.25 3.21 -2.24
CA ALA A 170 -2.84 1.96 -2.88
C ALA A 170 -2.82 0.79 -1.88
N PRO A 171 -2.98 -0.48 -2.31
CA PRO A 171 -2.61 -1.62 -1.48
C PRO A 171 -1.09 -1.63 -1.28
N PHE A 172 -0.62 -2.05 -0.11
CA PHE A 172 0.82 -2.13 0.11
C PHE A 172 1.52 -3.05 -0.90
N ASP A 173 2.69 -2.61 -1.37
CA ASP A 173 3.56 -3.23 -2.37
C ASP A 173 2.99 -3.21 -3.80
N ILE A 174 1.88 -2.51 -4.01
CA ILE A 174 1.19 -2.40 -5.30
C ILE A 174 1.08 -0.93 -5.69
N PHE A 175 1.92 -0.45 -6.60
CA PHE A 175 1.96 0.97 -7.03
C PHE A 175 2.16 1.98 -5.88
N ASP A 176 2.89 1.62 -4.83
CA ASP A 176 3.09 2.45 -3.63
C ASP A 176 4.53 2.93 -3.37
N HIS A 177 5.50 2.56 -4.20
CA HIS A 177 6.88 3.06 -4.12
C HIS A 177 7.02 4.53 -4.55
N ALA A 178 7.52 5.36 -3.62
CA ALA A 178 7.91 6.75 -3.83
C ALA A 178 9.18 7.08 -3.01
N GLY A 179 10.18 7.73 -3.62
CA GLY A 179 11.40 8.17 -2.91
C GLY A 179 12.22 7.08 -2.21
N GLY A 180 12.07 5.80 -2.59
CA GLY A 180 12.75 4.67 -1.95
C GLY A 180 12.02 4.10 -0.72
N ALA A 181 10.78 4.51 -0.47
CA ALA A 181 9.90 3.97 0.58
C ALA A 181 8.48 3.73 0.03
N HIS A 182 7.65 3.07 0.83
CA HIS A 182 6.22 2.84 0.54
C HIS A 182 5.41 4.00 1.12
N TRP A 183 4.64 4.72 0.28
CA TRP A 183 3.86 5.90 0.72
C TRP A 183 2.38 5.75 0.39
N GLY A 184 1.54 6.13 1.36
CA GLY A 184 0.09 6.19 1.19
C GLY A 184 -0.54 4.88 0.74
N SER A 185 -0.03 3.77 1.29
CA SER A 185 -0.52 2.43 1.05
C SER A 185 -0.98 1.73 2.33
N SER A 186 -1.90 0.79 2.20
CA SER A 186 -2.49 0.07 3.33
C SER A 186 -2.36 -1.45 3.19
N HIS A 187 -1.90 -2.09 4.26
CA HIS A 187 -1.90 -3.54 4.41
C HIS A 187 -3.28 -4.10 4.70
N GLU A 188 -4.07 -3.36 5.48
CA GLU A 188 -5.46 -3.70 5.80
C GLU A 188 -6.28 -3.74 4.51
N LEU A 189 -6.03 -2.81 3.59
CA LEU A 189 -6.58 -2.81 2.24
C LEU A 189 -6.12 -4.05 1.48
N ARG A 190 -4.81 -4.33 1.43
CA ARG A 190 -4.28 -5.52 0.77
C ARG A 190 -4.92 -6.81 1.30
N GLY A 191 -5.00 -6.96 2.62
CA GLY A 191 -5.66 -8.09 3.28
C GLY A 191 -7.15 -8.16 2.95
N ALA A 192 -7.84 -7.03 2.91
CA ALA A 192 -9.25 -6.98 2.52
C ALA A 192 -9.47 -7.35 1.06
N ILE A 193 -8.57 -6.97 0.15
CA ILE A 193 -8.56 -7.43 -1.24
C ILE A 193 -8.40 -8.95 -1.31
N TYR A 194 -7.48 -9.55 -0.54
CA TYR A 194 -7.33 -11.01 -0.46
C TYR A 194 -8.59 -11.72 0.05
N ARG A 195 -9.33 -11.12 0.99
CA ARG A 195 -10.59 -11.68 1.50
C ARG A 195 -11.73 -11.53 0.52
N ALA A 196 -11.96 -10.31 0.02
CA ALA A 196 -13.12 -9.97 -0.79
C ALA A 196 -13.00 -10.44 -2.24
N LYS A 197 -11.75 -10.56 -2.73
CA LYS A 197 -11.38 -10.96 -4.09
C LYS A 197 -12.19 -10.19 -5.15
N PRO A 198 -12.12 -8.84 -5.15
CA PRO A 198 -12.68 -8.06 -6.24
C PRO A 198 -12.11 -8.50 -7.60
N LYS A 199 -12.79 -8.09 -8.67
CA LYS A 199 -12.30 -8.32 -10.03
C LYS A 199 -11.28 -7.24 -10.43
N VAL A 200 -11.54 -5.99 -10.07
CA VAL A 200 -10.62 -4.86 -10.28
C VAL A 200 -10.56 -3.94 -9.06
N HIS A 201 -9.37 -3.36 -8.82
CA HIS A 201 -9.15 -2.33 -7.80
C HIS A 201 -8.60 -1.05 -8.44
N LEU A 202 -9.31 0.07 -8.23
CA LEU A 202 -9.03 1.39 -8.77
C LEU A 202 -8.55 2.35 -7.67
N PHE A 203 -7.39 3.00 -7.85
CA PHE A 203 -6.82 3.92 -6.87
C PHE A 203 -5.87 4.98 -7.45
N GLY A 204 -5.40 5.86 -6.55
CA GLY A 204 -4.65 7.09 -6.82
C GLY A 204 -3.41 7.31 -5.93
N HIS A 205 -3.18 8.57 -5.56
CA HIS A 205 -2.35 9.07 -4.45
C HIS A 205 -0.82 9.11 -4.66
N VAL A 206 -0.19 8.10 -5.27
CA VAL A 206 1.30 8.04 -5.37
C VAL A 206 1.80 8.59 -6.71
N HIS A 207 2.12 9.88 -6.78
CA HIS A 207 2.30 10.60 -8.06
C HIS A 207 3.57 10.27 -8.84
N GLU A 208 4.49 9.48 -8.28
CA GLU A 208 5.73 9.05 -8.93
C GLU A 208 5.51 7.92 -9.95
N GLN A 209 4.39 7.20 -9.84
CA GLN A 209 4.07 6.08 -10.72
C GLN A 209 2.56 5.96 -10.96
N ARG A 210 2.19 5.45 -12.14
CA ARG A 210 0.82 5.10 -12.50
C ARG A 210 0.84 3.89 -13.44
N GLY A 211 -0.27 3.18 -13.63
CA GLY A 211 -0.23 2.00 -14.50
C GLY A 211 -1.38 1.04 -14.30
N HIS A 212 -1.20 -0.17 -14.85
CA HIS A 212 -2.16 -1.26 -14.67
C HIS A 212 -1.46 -2.61 -14.71
N TRP A 213 -2.10 -3.61 -14.09
CA TRP A 213 -1.75 -5.01 -14.21
C TRP A 213 -3.02 -5.84 -14.38
N ASP A 214 -3.21 -6.38 -15.59
CA ASP A 214 -4.31 -7.26 -15.97
C ASP A 214 -3.92 -8.73 -15.74
N ARG A 215 -4.88 -9.58 -15.37
CA ARG A 215 -4.61 -10.98 -15.03
C ARG A 215 -4.51 -11.84 -16.30
N VAL A 216 -3.40 -12.57 -16.44
CA VAL A 216 -3.18 -13.50 -17.57
C VAL A 216 -2.59 -14.81 -17.07
N GLY A 217 -3.38 -15.88 -17.12
CA GLY A 217 -3.00 -17.18 -16.57
C GLY A 217 -2.67 -17.09 -15.08
N ASN A 218 -1.46 -17.50 -14.71
CA ASN A 218 -0.95 -17.43 -13.32
C ASN A 218 -0.16 -16.14 -13.03
N GLY A 219 -0.14 -15.17 -13.93
CA GLY A 219 0.63 -13.94 -13.79
C GLY A 219 -0.15 -12.70 -14.21
N PHE A 220 0.59 -11.61 -14.42
CA PHE A 220 0.05 -10.32 -14.82
C PHE A 220 0.73 -9.81 -16.09
N GLN A 221 -0.04 -9.14 -16.94
CA GLN A 221 0.46 -8.34 -18.04
C GLN A 221 0.14 -6.86 -17.77
N GLY A 222 0.95 -5.96 -18.29
CA GLY A 222 0.76 -4.52 -18.07
C GLY A 222 2.09 -3.84 -17.82
N GLY A 223 2.05 -2.76 -17.05
CA GLY A 223 3.26 -2.03 -16.72
C GLY A 223 3.03 -0.76 -15.90
N VAL A 224 4.15 -0.23 -15.44
CA VAL A 224 4.24 0.99 -14.65
C VAL A 224 4.84 2.10 -15.50
N GLU A 225 4.13 3.23 -15.56
CA GLU A 225 4.62 4.50 -16.08
C GLU A 225 5.20 5.28 -14.89
N TYR A 226 6.46 5.73 -15.01
CA TYR A 226 7.15 6.50 -13.98
C TYR A 226 8.13 7.49 -14.59
N ARG A 227 8.57 8.48 -13.80
CA ARG A 227 9.53 9.49 -14.25
C ARG A 227 10.80 9.49 -13.36
N PRO A 228 11.96 9.07 -13.89
CA PRO A 228 13.22 9.12 -13.14
C PRO A 228 13.63 10.56 -12.80
N ASN A 229 14.16 10.81 -11.60
CA ASN A 229 14.77 12.10 -11.27
C ASN A 229 16.22 12.14 -11.82
N PRO A 230 16.55 13.04 -12.77
CA PRO A 230 17.88 13.13 -13.36
C PRO A 230 18.96 13.70 -12.42
N HIS A 231 18.58 14.25 -11.26
CA HIS A 231 19.50 14.91 -10.32
C HIS A 231 19.89 14.04 -9.11
N VAL A 232 19.31 12.84 -8.98
CA VAL A 232 19.57 11.93 -7.86
C VAL A 232 20.14 10.64 -8.42
N ASN A 233 21.33 10.23 -7.94
CA ASN A 233 21.95 8.95 -8.29
C ASN A 233 21.20 7.71 -7.71
N GLN A 234 19.98 7.89 -7.19
CA GLN A 234 19.09 6.80 -6.80
C GLN A 234 18.30 6.34 -8.01
N VAL A 235 18.42 5.06 -8.35
CA VAL A 235 17.56 4.41 -9.34
C VAL A 235 16.17 4.26 -8.72
N PHE A 236 15.20 5.10 -9.12
CA PHE A 236 13.80 4.84 -8.81
C PHE A 236 13.41 3.49 -9.40
N ARG A 237 12.92 2.58 -8.56
CA ARG A 237 12.46 1.25 -8.96
C ARG A 237 10.94 1.22 -8.79
N PRO A 238 10.16 1.30 -9.89
CA PRO A 238 8.72 1.12 -9.78
C PRO A 238 8.40 -0.27 -9.22
N ASN A 239 7.24 -0.43 -8.60
CA ASN A 239 6.77 -1.78 -8.24
C ASN A 239 6.68 -2.65 -9.50
N GLY A 240 7.07 -3.92 -9.36
CA GLY A 240 6.88 -4.92 -10.41
C GLY A 240 5.41 -5.34 -10.53
N PRO A 241 5.11 -6.39 -11.31
CA PRO A 241 3.78 -6.99 -11.27
C PRO A 241 3.43 -7.45 -9.84
N PRO A 242 2.13 -7.47 -9.47
CA PRO A 242 1.70 -8.05 -8.22
C PRO A 242 2.17 -9.50 -8.08
N PRO A 243 2.28 -10.02 -6.84
CA PRO A 243 2.51 -11.45 -6.61
C PRO A 243 1.50 -12.32 -7.36
N SER A 244 1.90 -13.48 -7.86
CA SER A 244 1.05 -14.35 -8.70
C SER A 244 -0.28 -14.76 -8.04
N ASP A 245 -0.28 -14.82 -6.71
CA ASP A 245 -1.43 -15.14 -5.87
C ASP A 245 -2.34 -13.93 -5.58
N TYR A 246 -1.95 -12.71 -5.96
CA TYR A 246 -2.73 -11.50 -5.75
C TYR A 246 -4.04 -11.55 -6.56
N PRO A 247 -5.22 -11.47 -5.95
CA PRO A 247 -6.45 -12.00 -6.55
C PRO A 247 -7.11 -11.08 -7.59
N VAL A 248 -6.66 -9.83 -7.70
CA VAL A 248 -7.37 -8.74 -8.38
C VAL A 248 -6.50 -8.09 -9.45
N GLU A 249 -7.14 -7.61 -10.52
CA GLU A 249 -6.54 -6.70 -11.50
C GLU A 249 -6.42 -5.29 -10.89
N VAL A 250 -5.32 -4.58 -11.15
CA VAL A 250 -5.11 -3.27 -10.53
C VAL A 250 -4.94 -2.18 -11.55
N GLU A 251 -5.55 -1.04 -11.26
CA GLU A 251 -5.37 0.18 -12.03
C GLU A 251 -5.09 1.37 -11.12
N SER A 252 -3.90 1.92 -11.28
CA SER A 252 -3.47 3.18 -10.68
C SER A 252 -3.56 4.29 -11.73
N ASN A 253 -4.33 5.33 -11.43
CA ASN A 253 -4.44 6.50 -12.29
C ASN A 253 -3.96 7.79 -11.61
N ASN A 254 -2.76 7.71 -11.05
CA ASN A 254 -2.16 8.77 -10.24
C ASN A 254 -1.87 10.03 -11.07
N ALA A 255 -2.07 11.19 -10.45
CA ALA A 255 -1.86 12.57 -10.96
C ALA A 255 -2.30 12.81 -12.42
N MET A 256 -3.58 13.13 -12.62
CA MET A 256 -4.13 13.53 -13.91
C MET A 256 -3.68 14.92 -14.36
N ALA A 257 -3.49 15.81 -13.40
CA ALA A 257 -2.93 17.14 -13.56
C ALA A 257 -2.31 17.52 -12.23
N ASN A 258 -1.16 18.20 -12.26
CA ASN A 258 -0.42 18.47 -11.04
C ASN A 258 -0.05 19.95 -10.91
N GLN A 259 -0.22 20.50 -9.70
CA GLN A 259 0.15 21.85 -9.32
C GLN A 259 1.58 21.84 -8.79
N PRO A 260 2.46 22.77 -9.21
CA PRO A 260 3.80 22.87 -8.63
C PRO A 260 3.77 22.90 -7.09
N THR A 261 2.80 23.63 -6.53
CA THR A 261 2.71 23.94 -5.09
C THR A 261 2.06 22.89 -4.19
N VAL A 262 1.49 21.81 -4.74
CA VAL A 262 0.89 20.73 -3.93
C VAL A 262 1.97 19.78 -3.40
N ASP A 263 3.04 19.61 -4.18
CA ASP A 263 4.11 18.64 -3.92
C ASP A 263 5.42 19.26 -3.41
N HIS A 264 5.39 20.55 -3.10
CA HIS A 264 6.55 21.33 -2.68
C HIS A 264 6.95 21.12 -1.20
N SER A 265 6.36 20.15 -0.49
CA SER A 265 6.87 19.76 0.85
C SER A 265 8.32 19.26 0.78
N TRP A 266 8.80 18.87 -0.40
CA TRP A 266 10.21 18.69 -0.73
C TRP A 266 10.63 19.63 -1.88
N THR A 267 10.82 20.92 -1.62
CA THR A 267 11.56 21.78 -2.55
C THR A 267 13.06 21.71 -2.26
N GLY A 268 13.69 20.69 -2.82
CA GLY A 268 15.14 20.51 -2.83
C GLY A 268 15.59 19.69 -4.04
N ILE A 269 16.89 19.66 -4.32
CA ILE A 269 17.55 18.93 -5.43
C ILE A 269 17.25 17.40 -5.38
N TRP A 270 16.59 16.94 -4.32
CA TRP A 270 16.32 15.54 -3.96
C TRP A 270 14.87 15.06 -4.19
N ALA A 271 13.94 15.93 -4.61
CA ALA A 271 12.52 15.56 -4.72
C ALA A 271 12.23 14.68 -5.95
N PRO A 272 11.55 13.53 -5.82
CA PRO A 272 11.16 12.71 -6.96
C PRO A 272 10.26 13.48 -7.95
N GLN A 273 10.37 13.19 -9.25
CA GLN A 273 9.57 13.89 -10.27
C GLN A 273 8.21 13.21 -10.43
N HIS A 274 7.13 13.97 -10.28
CA HIS A 274 5.77 13.47 -10.44
C HIS A 274 5.43 13.27 -11.93
N ILE A 275 4.69 12.21 -12.24
CA ILE A 275 4.17 11.93 -13.59
C ILE A 275 2.75 12.50 -13.72
N VAL A 276 2.47 13.13 -14.87
CA VAL A 276 1.11 13.58 -15.21
C VAL A 276 0.58 12.75 -16.37
N GLY A 277 -0.59 12.15 -16.18
CA GLY A 277 -1.19 11.18 -17.12
C GLY A 277 -2.55 11.58 -17.68
N ARG A 278 -3.02 10.84 -18.70
CA ARG A 278 -4.40 10.92 -19.22
C ARG A 278 -5.34 9.97 -18.48
N ALA A 279 -6.64 10.25 -18.52
CA ALA A 279 -7.65 9.39 -17.93
C ALA A 279 -7.61 7.98 -18.56
N ARG A 280 -7.91 6.96 -17.75
CA ARG A 280 -7.89 5.57 -18.20
C ARG A 280 -9.31 5.08 -18.47
N LEU A 281 -9.51 4.51 -19.65
CA LEU A 281 -10.76 3.86 -20.02
C LEU A 281 -10.63 2.36 -19.83
N ILE A 282 -11.46 1.82 -18.95
CA ILE A 282 -11.56 0.40 -18.63
C ILE A 282 -12.80 -0.17 -19.31
N THR A 283 -12.68 -1.35 -19.90
CA THR A 283 -13.82 -2.11 -20.43
C THR A 283 -14.07 -3.33 -19.55
N ALA A 284 -15.26 -3.42 -18.97
CA ALA A 284 -15.74 -4.58 -18.22
C ALA A 284 -16.63 -5.44 -19.12
N ASN A 285 -16.24 -6.69 -19.38
CA ASN A 285 -17.01 -7.65 -20.17
C ASN A 285 -17.57 -8.75 -19.27
N ARG A 286 -18.83 -9.10 -19.49
CA ARG A 286 -19.51 -10.17 -18.75
C ARG A 286 -19.24 -11.52 -19.43
N GLY A 287 -18.49 -12.38 -18.75
CA GLY A 287 -18.25 -13.77 -19.13
C GLY A 287 -19.11 -14.77 -18.33
N ALA A 288 -18.89 -16.06 -18.58
CA ALA A 288 -19.61 -17.15 -17.89
C ALA A 288 -19.25 -17.27 -16.40
N ASP A 289 -18.08 -16.76 -16.00
CA ASP A 289 -17.47 -16.79 -14.68
C ASP A 289 -17.43 -15.41 -13.97
N GLY A 290 -18.14 -14.42 -14.54
CA GLY A 290 -18.30 -13.08 -13.98
C GLY A 290 -17.75 -11.97 -14.87
N TRP A 291 -17.45 -10.82 -14.29
CA TRP A 291 -16.88 -9.67 -14.99
C TRP A 291 -15.36 -9.80 -15.17
N HIS A 292 -14.87 -9.41 -16.34
CA HIS A 292 -13.45 -9.32 -16.73
C HIS A 292 -13.13 -7.89 -17.16
N PHE A 293 -12.03 -7.32 -16.67
CA PHE A 293 -11.70 -5.92 -16.91
C PHE A 293 -10.45 -5.80 -17.79
N HIS A 294 -10.45 -4.79 -18.65
CA HIS A 294 -9.30 -4.50 -19.50
C HIS A 294 -9.04 -3.00 -19.51
N SER A 295 -7.86 -2.60 -19.03
CA SER A 295 -7.42 -1.21 -19.09
C SER A 295 -6.86 -0.89 -20.46
N SER A 296 -7.32 0.19 -21.07
CA SER A 296 -6.72 0.70 -22.29
C SER A 296 -5.65 1.75 -21.95
N ALA A 297 -4.37 1.39 -22.12
CA ALA A 297 -3.24 2.34 -21.96
C ALA A 297 -3.30 3.51 -22.96
N SER A 298 -4.15 3.36 -23.98
CA SER A 298 -4.53 4.41 -24.91
C SER A 298 -6.04 4.32 -25.10
N LEU A 299 -6.75 5.44 -24.99
CA LEU A 299 -8.15 5.51 -25.40
C LEU A 299 -8.27 4.80 -26.76
N PRO A 300 -9.19 3.84 -26.94
CA PRO A 300 -9.42 3.29 -28.26
C PRO A 300 -9.59 4.48 -29.20
N LYS A 301 -8.87 4.47 -30.32
CA LYS A 301 -9.17 5.36 -31.44
C LYS A 301 -10.60 5.01 -31.88
N VAL A 302 -11.61 5.51 -31.19
CA VAL A 302 -13.00 5.33 -31.57
C VAL A 302 -13.17 6.15 -32.84
N ALA A 303 -13.06 5.41 -33.95
CA ALA A 303 -13.55 5.74 -35.27
C ALA A 303 -13.05 7.07 -35.87
N SER A 304 -11.81 7.05 -36.37
CA SER A 304 -11.46 7.78 -37.60
C SER A 304 -12.42 7.43 -38.76
N GLN A 305 -13.21 6.35 -38.67
CA GLN A 305 -14.28 6.04 -39.62
C GLN A 305 -15.45 7.03 -39.59
N ARG A 306 -15.83 7.62 -38.44
CA ARG A 306 -16.90 8.66 -38.40
C ARG A 306 -16.39 10.03 -38.87
N LEU A 307 -15.13 10.34 -38.59
CA LEU A 307 -14.48 11.56 -39.09
C LEU A 307 -14.20 11.46 -40.59
N HIS A 308 -13.79 10.30 -41.11
CA HIS A 308 -13.66 10.07 -42.57
C HIS A 308 -15.01 10.14 -43.27
N LEU A 309 -16.10 9.62 -42.67
CA LEU A 309 -17.44 9.74 -43.26
C LEU A 309 -17.94 11.19 -43.23
N HIS A 310 -17.74 11.94 -42.13
CA HIS A 310 -18.11 13.36 -42.07
C HIS A 310 -17.24 14.23 -42.97
N LEU A 311 -15.94 13.98 -43.07
CA LEU A 311 -15.04 14.69 -43.99
C LEU A 311 -15.31 14.33 -45.44
N HIS A 312 -15.72 13.09 -45.76
CA HIS A 312 -16.20 12.72 -47.10
C HIS A 312 -17.54 13.36 -47.43
N ILE A 313 -18.49 13.41 -46.49
CA ILE A 313 -19.77 14.11 -46.68
C ILE A 313 -19.53 15.61 -46.84
N LEU A 314 -18.63 16.21 -46.05
CA LEU A 314 -18.25 17.63 -46.13
C LEU A 314 -17.53 17.94 -47.45
N SER A 315 -16.66 17.05 -47.93
CA SER A 315 -15.96 17.23 -49.21
C SER A 315 -16.86 16.99 -50.42
N ILE A 316 -17.82 16.05 -50.36
CA ILE A 316 -18.88 15.90 -51.38
C ILE A 316 -19.82 17.12 -51.37
N TRP A 317 -20.16 17.64 -50.19
CA TRP A 317 -21.00 18.83 -50.03
C TRP A 317 -20.30 20.10 -50.53
N LEU A 318 -19.00 20.26 -50.23
CA LEU A 318 -18.14 21.33 -50.75
C LEU A 318 -17.92 21.22 -52.26
N LEU A 319 -17.69 20.01 -52.80
CA LEU A 319 -17.62 19.79 -54.25
C LEU A 319 -18.95 20.14 -54.94
N GLY A 320 -20.09 19.79 -54.32
CA GLY A 320 -21.41 20.15 -54.82
C GLY A 320 -21.63 21.67 -54.87
N HIS A 321 -21.14 22.41 -53.87
CA HIS A 321 -21.19 23.88 -53.86
C HIS A 321 -20.22 24.51 -54.86
N LEU A 322 -19.00 23.94 -55.01
CA LEU A 322 -18.03 24.38 -56.01
C LEU A 322 -18.54 24.16 -57.43
N LEU A 323 -19.19 23.03 -57.71
CA LEU A 323 -19.80 22.74 -59.01
C LEU A 323 -20.95 23.70 -59.30
N ARG A 324 -21.79 24.02 -58.30
CA ARG A 324 -22.85 25.03 -58.42
C ARG A 324 -22.30 26.44 -58.64
N PHE A 325 -21.20 26.78 -57.98
CA PHE A 325 -20.53 28.08 -58.14
C PHE A 325 -19.88 28.21 -59.53
N MET A 326 -19.23 27.14 -60.01
CA MET A 326 -18.66 27.07 -61.36
C MET A 326 -19.74 27.09 -62.45
N VAL A 327 -20.88 26.42 -62.24
CA VAL A 327 -22.04 26.47 -63.15
C VAL A 327 -22.66 27.87 -63.13
N ALA A 328 -22.80 28.53 -61.97
CA ALA A 328 -23.30 29.91 -61.87
C ALA A 328 -22.35 30.93 -62.52
N TRP A 329 -21.04 30.72 -62.40
CA TRP A 329 -20.01 31.54 -63.06
C TRP A 329 -19.99 31.33 -64.58
N ALA A 330 -20.08 30.08 -65.05
CA ALA A 330 -20.15 29.74 -66.48
C ALA A 330 -21.49 30.14 -67.14
N SER A 331 -22.56 30.32 -66.36
CA SER A 331 -23.88 30.78 -66.83
C SER A 331 -24.09 32.29 -66.71
N GLY A 332 -23.05 33.06 -66.38
CA GLY A 332 -23.05 34.52 -66.52
C GLY A 332 -23.83 35.29 -65.45
N TRP A 333 -23.98 34.76 -64.23
CA TRP A 333 -24.61 35.50 -63.13
C TRP A 333 -23.71 36.65 -62.63
N PRO A 334 -24.21 37.90 -62.54
CA PRO A 334 -23.36 39.06 -62.29
C PRO A 334 -23.19 39.30 -60.78
N PHE A 335 -22.08 38.88 -60.20
CA PHE A 335 -21.59 39.51 -58.96
C PHE A 335 -20.73 40.72 -59.34
N ARG A 336 -21.26 41.92 -59.11
CA ARG A 336 -20.48 43.17 -59.09
C ARG A 336 -19.57 43.16 -57.87
N ALA A 337 -18.30 42.81 -58.06
CA ALA A 337 -17.22 43.12 -57.13
C ALA A 337 -15.93 43.34 -57.93
N ASP A 338 -15.14 44.32 -57.47
CA ASP A 338 -13.92 44.85 -58.05
C ASP A 338 -12.94 43.73 -58.55
N PRO A 339 -12.43 43.79 -59.80
CA PRO A 339 -11.55 42.74 -60.36
C PRO A 339 -10.27 42.51 -59.55
N ASP A 340 -9.73 43.55 -58.91
CA ASP A 340 -8.42 43.49 -58.24
C ASP A 340 -8.51 42.85 -56.83
N ILE A 341 -9.66 42.98 -56.15
CA ILE A 341 -9.90 42.34 -54.85
C ILE A 341 -10.19 40.84 -55.02
N SER A 342 -10.85 40.47 -56.12
CA SER A 342 -11.22 39.08 -56.42
C SER A 342 -10.01 38.21 -56.78
N PHE A 343 -9.01 38.78 -57.46
CA PHE A 343 -7.80 38.04 -57.84
C PHE A 343 -6.86 37.79 -56.65
N ALA A 344 -6.70 38.76 -55.75
CA ALA A 344 -5.86 38.65 -54.55
C ALA A 344 -6.41 37.63 -53.53
N LEU A 345 -7.74 37.61 -53.33
CA LEU A 345 -8.41 36.64 -52.45
C LEU A 345 -8.38 35.22 -53.05
N ALA A 346 -8.57 35.08 -54.36
CA ALA A 346 -8.49 33.77 -55.03
C ALA A 346 -7.06 33.19 -55.00
N ALA A 347 -6.03 34.01 -55.25
CA ALA A 347 -4.64 33.58 -55.19
C ALA A 347 -4.21 33.20 -53.75
N SER A 348 -4.67 33.96 -52.75
CA SER A 348 -4.40 33.68 -51.34
C SER A 348 -5.07 32.38 -50.86
N ALA A 349 -6.30 32.13 -51.30
CA ALA A 349 -7.01 30.87 -51.03
C ALA A 349 -6.34 29.67 -51.72
N LEU A 350 -5.87 29.83 -52.97
CA LEU A 350 -5.15 28.77 -53.69
C LEU A 350 -3.81 28.44 -53.02
N MET A 351 -3.06 29.44 -52.56
CA MET A 351 -1.80 29.24 -51.83
C MET A 351 -2.00 28.59 -50.46
N ALA A 352 -3.06 28.96 -49.73
CA ALA A 352 -3.41 28.32 -48.45
C ALA A 352 -3.77 26.85 -48.66
N MET A 353 -4.52 26.53 -49.72
CA MET A 353 -4.91 25.16 -50.09
C MET A 353 -3.71 24.32 -50.54
N ALA A 354 -2.76 24.91 -51.29
CA ALA A 354 -1.52 24.23 -51.68
C ALA A 354 -0.61 23.91 -50.48
N ARG A 355 -0.55 24.79 -49.48
CA ARG A 355 0.20 24.56 -48.22
C ARG A 355 -0.43 23.46 -47.36
N LEU A 356 -1.77 23.38 -47.33
CA LEU A 356 -2.52 22.31 -46.67
C LEU A 356 -2.30 20.95 -47.37
N ALA A 357 -2.31 20.93 -48.71
CA ALA A 357 -2.04 19.71 -49.49
C ALA A 357 -0.58 19.22 -49.34
N ALA A 358 0.40 20.12 -49.33
CA ALA A 358 1.81 19.77 -49.10
C ALA A 358 2.05 19.24 -47.67
N SER A 359 1.38 19.82 -46.67
CA SER A 359 1.47 19.36 -45.28
C SER A 359 0.85 17.97 -45.09
N ALA A 360 -0.23 17.66 -45.81
CA ALA A 360 -0.83 16.33 -45.84
C ALA A 360 0.05 15.28 -46.54
N ALA A 361 0.78 15.67 -47.60
CA ALA A 361 1.70 14.79 -48.31
C ALA A 361 2.94 14.41 -47.47
N ILE A 362 3.49 15.36 -46.70
CA ILE A 362 4.62 15.12 -45.78
C ILE A 362 4.21 14.17 -44.65
N LEU A 363 2.98 14.30 -44.14
CA LEU A 363 2.44 13.42 -43.09
C LEU A 363 2.20 11.97 -43.59
N CYS A 364 1.87 11.80 -44.88
CA CYS A 364 1.77 10.48 -45.52
C CYS A 364 3.15 9.82 -45.78
N LEU A 365 4.21 10.60 -46.04
CA LEU A 365 5.56 10.06 -46.27
C LEU A 365 6.26 9.63 -44.96
N VAL A 366 6.02 10.35 -43.85
CA VAL A 366 6.58 10.00 -42.54
C VAL A 366 5.89 8.77 -41.92
N THR A 367 4.66 8.47 -42.32
CA THR A 367 3.93 7.27 -41.86
C THR A 367 4.18 6.01 -42.72
N ALA A 368 4.76 6.16 -43.91
CA ALA A 368 5.09 5.04 -44.81
C ALA A 368 6.53 4.49 -44.66
N SER A 369 7.36 5.10 -43.80
CA SER A 369 8.81 4.80 -43.74
C SER A 369 9.27 3.95 -42.55
N ASN A 370 8.37 3.37 -41.74
CA ASN A 370 8.74 2.57 -40.56
C ASN A 370 8.20 1.13 -40.57
N VAL A 371 8.14 0.50 -41.74
CA VAL A 371 7.95 -0.96 -41.85
C VAL A 371 8.79 -1.52 -43.00
N SER A 372 10.04 -1.90 -42.72
CA SER A 372 10.74 -2.99 -43.42
C SER A 372 12.10 -3.29 -42.78
N ASN A 373 12.43 -4.60 -42.73
CA ASN A 373 13.72 -5.26 -42.45
C ASN A 373 13.78 -6.04 -41.11
N VAL A 374 14.09 -7.34 -41.04
CA VAL A 374 14.37 -8.41 -42.03
C VAL A 374 14.15 -9.76 -41.33
N SER A 375 13.79 -10.77 -42.13
CA SER A 375 13.65 -12.19 -41.81
C SER A 375 14.95 -13.01 -41.92
N HIS A 376 15.00 -14.08 -41.10
CA HIS A 376 15.49 -15.45 -41.36
C HIS A 376 16.98 -15.87 -41.31
N SER A 377 17.20 -16.81 -40.36
CA SER A 377 17.72 -18.19 -40.48
C SER A 377 19.23 -18.52 -40.48
N ASN A 378 19.59 -19.25 -39.42
CA ASN A 378 20.29 -20.56 -39.31
C ASN A 378 21.77 -20.74 -39.76
N ILE A 379 22.52 -21.43 -38.87
CA ILE A 379 23.19 -22.76 -39.02
C ILE A 379 24.55 -22.83 -38.28
N SER A 380 24.72 -23.90 -37.45
CA SER A 380 25.96 -24.68 -37.14
C SER A 380 27.02 -24.07 -36.20
N MET A 381 27.74 -24.78 -35.30
CA MET A 381 27.80 -26.17 -34.83
C MET A 381 28.72 -26.25 -33.57
N SER A 382 28.58 -27.36 -32.84
CA SER A 382 29.61 -28.18 -32.15
C SER A 382 30.09 -27.87 -30.71
N ASN A 383 29.72 -28.80 -29.82
CA ASN A 383 30.51 -29.64 -28.90
C ASN A 383 31.59 -29.06 -27.99
N ALA A 384 31.44 -29.30 -26.66
CA ALA A 384 32.18 -30.31 -25.86
C ALA A 384 31.95 -30.04 -24.35
N SER A 385 31.22 -30.90 -23.63
CA SER A 385 31.72 -31.91 -22.67
C SER A 385 32.47 -31.40 -21.42
N ASN A 386 31.85 -31.65 -20.25
CA ASN A 386 32.37 -32.08 -18.94
C ASN A 386 33.66 -31.44 -18.37
N VAL A 387 33.63 -31.11 -17.07
CA VAL A 387 34.44 -31.78 -16.02
C VAL A 387 34.09 -31.19 -14.63
N SER A 388 33.75 -32.09 -13.72
CA SER A 388 33.72 -31.93 -12.27
C SER A 388 35.13 -31.97 -11.68
N VAL A 389 35.44 -31.12 -10.70
CA VAL A 389 36.66 -31.26 -9.89
C VAL A 389 36.33 -31.17 -8.41
N SER A 390 36.38 -32.32 -7.76
CA SER A 390 36.55 -32.51 -6.32
C SER A 390 38.03 -32.41 -5.94
N LYS A 391 38.36 -31.54 -4.98
CA LYS A 391 39.55 -31.62 -4.09
C LYS A 391 39.09 -31.05 -2.76
N GLY A 392 39.22 -31.68 -1.60
CA GLY A 392 40.30 -32.54 -1.13
C GLY A 392 40.71 -31.98 0.24
N SER A 393 40.33 -32.71 1.29
CA SER A 393 40.52 -32.49 2.72
C SER A 393 41.90 -31.97 3.15
N LYS A 394 41.91 -31.05 4.13
CA LYS A 394 42.91 -31.01 5.19
C LYS A 394 42.23 -30.85 6.54
N GLU A 395 42.17 -31.96 7.27
CA GLU A 395 41.90 -31.98 8.71
C GLU A 395 42.94 -31.12 9.44
N ARG A 396 42.47 -30.24 10.32
CA ARG A 396 43.23 -29.82 11.50
C ARG A 396 42.49 -30.31 12.73
N SER A 397 43.14 -31.22 13.42
CA SER A 397 42.79 -31.76 14.72
C SER A 397 42.78 -30.68 15.80
N GLY A 398 41.74 -30.70 16.66
CA GLY A 398 41.94 -30.46 18.10
C GLY A 398 41.29 -29.23 18.72
N LEU A 399 39.97 -29.24 18.85
CA LEU A 399 39.27 -29.11 20.15
C LEU A 399 37.83 -29.61 19.92
N LYS A 400 37.49 -30.82 20.37
CA LYS A 400 36.08 -31.25 20.41
C LYS A 400 35.40 -30.48 21.52
N VAL A 401 34.91 -29.28 21.22
CA VAL A 401 33.85 -28.65 22.01
C VAL A 401 32.71 -29.68 22.01
N ARG A 402 32.35 -30.17 23.20
CA ARG A 402 31.12 -30.96 23.35
C ARG A 402 29.99 -29.98 23.04
N LEU A 403 29.57 -29.97 21.78
CA LEU A 403 28.38 -29.24 21.35
C LEU A 403 27.23 -29.86 22.13
N LEU A 404 26.54 -29.04 22.91
CA LEU A 404 25.38 -29.50 23.66
C LEU A 404 24.30 -29.89 22.64
N ASP A 405 23.70 -31.06 22.84
CA ASP A 405 22.59 -31.51 22.01
C ASP A 405 21.30 -30.75 22.34
N THR A 406 21.26 -30.09 23.51
CA THR A 406 20.14 -29.28 24.00
C THR A 406 20.66 -28.03 24.72
N VAL A 407 20.05 -26.87 24.45
CA VAL A 407 20.29 -25.60 25.14
C VAL A 407 18.95 -25.01 25.57
N THR A 408 18.87 -24.51 26.81
CA THR A 408 17.67 -23.85 27.34
C THR A 408 17.83 -22.33 27.37
N ILE A 409 16.81 -21.60 26.91
CA ILE A 409 16.77 -20.15 26.86
C ILE A 409 15.58 -19.68 27.69
N LEU A 410 15.82 -18.87 28.71
CA LEU A 410 14.77 -18.13 29.40
C LEU A 410 14.60 -16.76 28.73
N HIS A 411 13.46 -16.57 28.07
CA HIS A 411 13.08 -15.31 27.45
C HIS A 411 12.21 -14.49 28.41
N VAL A 412 12.56 -13.22 28.57
CA VAL A 412 11.88 -12.19 29.38
C VAL A 412 11.76 -10.92 28.55
N SER A 413 10.72 -10.13 28.75
CA SER A 413 10.55 -8.83 28.09
C SER A 413 9.69 -7.90 28.95
N ASP A 414 9.80 -6.60 28.70
CA ASP A 414 8.82 -5.59 29.17
C ASP A 414 8.59 -5.70 30.69
N THR A 415 9.66 -5.49 31.45
CA THR A 415 9.61 -5.52 32.92
C THR A 415 9.35 -4.15 33.53
N HIS A 416 9.59 -3.04 32.83
CA HIS A 416 9.17 -1.69 33.24
C HIS A 416 9.52 -1.33 34.70
N SER A 417 10.77 -1.60 35.10
CA SER A 417 11.27 -1.42 36.47
C SER A 417 10.63 -2.34 37.54
N LEU A 418 9.86 -3.36 37.13
CA LEU A 418 9.24 -4.39 37.99
C LEU A 418 9.92 -5.76 37.89
N HIS A 419 11.17 -5.80 37.42
CA HIS A 419 11.95 -7.02 37.27
C HIS A 419 12.07 -7.84 38.58
N ARG A 420 12.02 -7.19 39.75
CA ARG A 420 12.00 -7.86 41.07
C ARG A 420 10.65 -8.52 41.40
N SER A 421 9.59 -8.14 40.71
CA SER A 421 8.23 -8.70 40.85
C SER A 421 7.99 -9.92 39.96
N THR A 422 8.97 -10.30 39.13
CA THR A 422 8.89 -11.48 38.24
C THR A 422 8.92 -12.82 38.98
N GLY A 423 9.15 -12.80 40.30
CA GLY A 423 9.22 -13.99 41.15
C GLY A 423 10.54 -14.74 41.01
N ASP A 424 10.54 -16.01 41.42
CA ASP A 424 11.71 -16.87 41.28
C ASP A 424 11.80 -17.41 39.84
N LEU A 425 12.68 -16.81 39.03
CA LEU A 425 12.89 -17.25 37.66
C LEU A 425 13.59 -18.63 37.61
N PRO A 426 13.16 -19.57 36.74
CA PRO A 426 13.78 -20.88 36.62
C PRO A 426 15.21 -20.78 36.06
N SER A 427 16.06 -21.76 36.39
CA SER A 427 17.38 -21.87 35.78
C SER A 427 17.29 -22.25 34.31
N ALA A 428 18.17 -21.68 33.49
CA ALA A 428 18.34 -22.00 32.08
C ALA A 428 19.80 -21.76 31.67
N ASP A 429 20.21 -22.20 30.50
CA ASP A 429 21.57 -21.97 30.01
C ASP A 429 21.78 -20.51 29.60
N ILE A 430 20.78 -19.92 28.95
CA ILE A 430 20.83 -18.55 28.41
C ILE A 430 19.64 -17.75 28.95
N PHE A 431 19.87 -16.53 29.41
CA PHE A 431 18.84 -15.53 29.69
C PHE A 431 18.81 -14.48 28.59
N ILE A 432 17.62 -14.11 28.10
CA ILE A 432 17.43 -13.05 27.10
C ILE A 432 16.34 -12.09 27.57
N HIS A 433 16.66 -10.80 27.66
CA HIS A 433 15.66 -9.73 27.83
C HIS A 433 15.48 -8.92 26.54
N SER A 434 14.28 -8.93 25.96
CA SER A 434 13.98 -8.25 24.69
C SER A 434 13.54 -6.79 24.83
N GLY A 435 14.18 -6.02 25.72
CA GLY A 435 13.91 -4.57 25.87
C GLY A 435 12.81 -4.21 26.87
N ASP A 436 12.68 -2.90 27.12
CA ASP A 436 11.78 -2.30 28.11
C ASP A 436 12.04 -2.80 29.54
N VAL A 437 13.31 -2.64 29.96
CA VAL A 437 13.77 -3.01 31.31
C VAL A 437 13.40 -1.93 32.34
N ALA A 438 13.31 -0.68 31.90
CA ALA A 438 12.98 0.49 32.70
C ALA A 438 11.63 1.08 32.30
N LYS A 439 11.07 1.96 33.12
CA LYS A 439 9.84 2.72 32.80
C LYS A 439 10.15 3.99 32.02
N VAL A 440 11.22 4.72 32.36
CA VAL A 440 11.65 5.93 31.62
C VAL A 440 13.14 5.91 31.26
N GLY A 441 13.88 4.84 31.58
CA GLY A 441 15.29 4.72 31.18
C GLY A 441 16.23 5.60 31.99
N SER A 442 15.84 6.01 33.20
CA SER A 442 16.72 6.81 34.04
C SER A 442 17.93 5.99 34.52
N ASP A 443 19.04 6.67 34.83
CA ASP A 443 20.26 6.01 35.33
C ASP A 443 20.00 5.13 36.58
N GLY A 444 19.05 5.55 37.43
CA GLY A 444 18.65 4.79 38.62
C GLY A 444 17.90 3.51 38.29
N GLU A 445 16.97 3.54 37.32
CA GLU A 445 16.22 2.36 36.90
C GLU A 445 17.10 1.34 36.18
N LEU A 446 17.95 1.81 35.26
CA LEU A 446 18.91 0.94 34.55
C LEU A 446 19.93 0.36 35.53
N GLY A 447 20.35 1.13 36.53
CA GLY A 447 21.21 0.66 37.63
C GLY A 447 20.55 -0.43 38.48
N ASP A 448 19.30 -0.22 38.93
CA ASP A 448 18.56 -1.21 39.71
C ASP A 448 18.34 -2.51 38.92
N PHE A 449 17.97 -2.41 37.65
CA PHE A 449 17.85 -3.57 36.76
C PHE A 449 19.19 -4.31 36.62
N ASN A 450 20.30 -3.59 36.42
CA ASN A 450 21.62 -4.19 36.34
C ASN A 450 22.04 -4.91 37.64
N ASP A 451 21.72 -4.33 38.80
CA ASP A 451 21.99 -4.95 40.10
C ASP A 451 21.15 -6.22 40.28
N TRP A 452 19.88 -6.18 39.88
CA TRP A 452 19.03 -7.38 39.86
C TRP A 452 19.58 -8.48 38.94
N LEU A 453 20.05 -8.15 37.74
CA LEU A 453 20.73 -9.13 36.86
C LEU A 453 21.91 -9.79 37.59
N GLY A 454 22.67 -9.03 38.37
CA GLY A 454 23.75 -9.54 39.21
C GLY A 454 23.28 -10.59 40.23
N THR A 455 22.08 -10.42 40.81
CA THR A 455 21.51 -11.38 41.77
C THR A 455 21.10 -12.70 41.12
N ILE A 456 20.62 -12.68 39.88
CA ILE A 456 20.15 -13.88 39.17
C ILE A 456 21.23 -14.52 38.28
N LYS A 457 22.37 -13.84 38.07
CA LYS A 457 23.45 -14.26 37.16
C LYS A 457 23.94 -15.69 37.39
N HIS A 458 23.94 -16.16 38.64
CA HIS A 458 24.35 -17.51 38.99
C HIS A 458 23.47 -18.62 38.38
N LYS A 459 22.27 -18.28 37.88
CA LYS A 459 21.33 -19.21 37.26
C LYS A 459 21.55 -19.42 35.76
N TYR A 460 22.38 -18.60 35.11
CA TYR A 460 22.54 -18.60 33.65
C TYR A 460 24.02 -18.53 33.25
N GLN A 461 24.40 -19.28 32.21
CA GLN A 461 25.77 -19.26 31.68
C GLN A 461 26.02 -18.01 30.84
N HIS A 462 25.00 -17.58 30.09
CA HIS A 462 25.03 -16.38 29.26
C HIS A 462 23.78 -15.53 29.49
N MET A 463 23.94 -14.21 29.51
CA MET A 463 22.84 -13.26 29.64
C MET A 463 22.94 -12.21 28.54
N PHE A 464 21.87 -12.05 27.76
CA PHE A 464 21.76 -11.06 26.71
C PHE A 464 20.62 -10.10 26.97
N VAL A 465 20.83 -8.83 26.67
CA VAL A 465 19.82 -7.77 26.79
C VAL A 465 19.85 -6.92 25.52
N ILE A 466 18.68 -6.53 25.04
CA ILE A 466 18.55 -5.42 24.08
C ILE A 466 17.76 -4.30 24.77
N ALA A 467 17.86 -3.07 24.26
CA ALA A 467 17.10 -1.94 24.77
C ALA A 467 15.73 -1.82 24.09
N GLY A 468 14.70 -1.43 24.84
CA GLY A 468 13.39 -1.04 24.31
C GLY A 468 13.20 0.47 24.29
N ASN A 469 12.01 0.95 23.93
CA ASN A 469 11.74 2.39 23.83
C ASN A 469 11.72 3.07 25.19
N HIS A 470 11.24 2.39 26.24
CA HIS A 470 11.18 2.95 27.58
C HIS A 470 12.58 3.14 28.17
N ASP A 471 13.56 2.38 27.69
CA ASP A 471 14.94 2.45 28.15
C ASP A 471 15.66 3.73 27.67
N PHE A 472 15.04 4.50 26.75
CA PHE A 472 15.62 5.72 26.17
C PHE A 472 14.81 7.01 26.41
N TRP A 473 13.69 6.98 27.12
CA TRP A 473 12.87 8.19 27.30
C TRP A 473 13.61 9.34 28.01
N ASP A 474 14.31 9.05 29.11
CA ASP A 474 15.13 10.03 29.83
C ASP A 474 16.35 10.44 28.98
N THR A 475 16.97 9.51 28.26
CA THR A 475 18.03 9.80 27.28
C THR A 475 17.57 10.84 26.25
N ASN A 476 16.40 10.62 25.65
CA ASN A 476 15.78 11.52 24.67
C ASN A 476 15.39 12.86 25.30
N TRP A 477 14.88 12.84 26.52
CA TRP A 477 14.52 14.05 27.26
C TRP A 477 15.73 14.94 27.57
N ARG A 478 16.89 14.34 27.89
CA ARG A 478 18.17 15.03 28.11
C ARG A 478 18.77 15.56 26.79
N LEU A 479 18.68 14.81 25.69
CA LEU A 479 19.09 15.26 24.35
C LEU A 479 18.33 16.52 23.93
N ASN A 480 17.00 16.50 24.05
CA ASN A 480 16.14 17.63 23.67
C ASN A 480 16.38 18.92 24.45
N ARG A 481 17.00 18.83 25.63
CA ARG A 481 17.37 19.99 26.46
C ARG A 481 18.82 20.40 26.30
N GLY A 482 19.59 19.71 25.47
CA GLY A 482 21.03 19.92 25.32
C GLY A 482 21.83 19.54 26.56
N TRP A 483 21.26 18.74 27.48
CA TRP A 483 21.94 18.27 28.69
C TRP A 483 22.81 17.04 28.43
N MET A 484 22.69 16.47 27.24
CA MET A 484 23.52 15.40 26.72
C MET A 484 23.76 15.65 25.23
N SER A 485 24.95 15.32 24.74
CA SER A 485 25.26 15.42 23.32
C SER A 485 24.79 14.18 22.57
N VAL A 486 24.43 14.37 21.29
CA VAL A 486 24.06 13.25 20.39
C VAL A 486 25.16 12.19 20.33
N ASN A 487 26.44 12.58 20.38
CA ASN A 487 27.59 11.67 20.34
C ASN A 487 27.63 10.71 21.54
N VAL A 488 27.14 11.14 22.70
CA VAL A 488 27.06 10.28 23.88
C VAL A 488 25.93 9.27 23.72
N ALA A 489 24.76 9.72 23.24
CA ALA A 489 23.59 8.87 23.06
C ALA A 489 23.74 7.89 21.88
N SER A 490 24.48 8.26 20.84
CA SER A 490 24.72 7.43 19.66
C SER A 490 25.95 6.52 19.77
N ASP A 491 26.71 6.59 20.88
CA ASP A 491 27.79 5.64 21.16
C ASP A 491 27.19 4.23 21.28
N PRO A 492 27.61 3.25 20.43
CA PRO A 492 27.08 1.89 20.49
C PRO A 492 27.25 1.22 21.86
N SER A 493 28.23 1.67 22.66
CA SER A 493 28.49 1.19 24.01
C SER A 493 27.66 1.88 25.09
N TYR A 494 26.87 2.90 24.76
CA TYR A 494 26.10 3.70 25.73
C TYR A 494 25.26 2.82 26.65
N PHE A 495 24.44 1.94 26.09
CA PHE A 495 23.58 1.05 26.88
C PHE A 495 24.39 -0.06 27.58
N GLN A 496 25.43 -0.59 26.91
CA GLN A 496 26.33 -1.58 27.51
C GLN A 496 27.05 -1.04 28.76
N LYS A 497 27.36 0.27 28.82
CA LYS A 497 27.95 0.92 30.01
C LYS A 497 26.98 0.97 31.19
N LYS A 498 25.66 0.92 30.95
CA LYS A 498 24.62 0.90 31.99
C LYS A 498 24.36 -0.52 32.49
N ILE A 499 24.43 -1.50 31.60
CA ILE A 499 24.16 -2.91 31.87
C ILE A 499 25.46 -3.72 31.83
N SER A 500 26.17 -3.83 32.95
CA SER A 500 27.45 -4.55 33.06
C SER A 500 27.32 -6.03 33.41
N ASN A 501 26.18 -6.47 33.96
CA ASN A 501 25.95 -7.85 34.36
C ASN A 501 25.47 -8.77 33.23
N ALA A 502 25.17 -8.22 32.05
CA ALA A 502 24.80 -8.94 30.84
C ALA A 502 25.50 -8.36 29.59
N LYS A 503 25.56 -9.13 28.50
CA LYS A 503 25.98 -8.61 27.21
C LYS A 503 24.80 -7.91 26.54
N VAL A 504 24.99 -6.65 26.17
CA VAL A 504 24.01 -5.90 25.38
C VAL A 504 24.22 -6.24 23.90
N LEU A 505 23.16 -6.63 23.21
CA LEU A 505 23.18 -6.81 21.75
C LEU A 505 22.67 -5.54 21.07
N ASN A 506 23.49 -4.95 20.21
CA ASN A 506 23.17 -3.72 19.49
C ASN A 506 23.61 -3.86 18.03
N HIS A 507 22.76 -4.48 17.21
CA HIS A 507 23.13 -4.92 15.86
C HIS A 507 24.38 -5.82 15.86
N GLU A 508 24.46 -6.70 16.87
CA GLU A 508 25.61 -7.57 17.10
C GLU A 508 25.20 -9.05 17.04
N LEU A 509 26.08 -9.87 16.48
CA LEU A 509 26.00 -11.32 16.56
C LEU A 509 26.85 -11.84 17.73
N ALA A 510 26.28 -12.71 18.53
CA ALA A 510 26.98 -13.49 19.55
C ALA A 510 26.89 -14.99 19.21
N GLU A 511 28.00 -15.70 19.33
CA GLU A 511 28.03 -17.15 19.19
C GLU A 511 28.33 -17.79 20.55
N VAL A 512 27.34 -18.47 21.13
CA VAL A 512 27.46 -19.15 22.43
C VAL A 512 26.81 -20.52 22.37
N MET A 513 27.42 -21.52 22.99
CA MET A 513 26.85 -22.88 23.07
C MET A 513 26.49 -23.49 21.69
N GLY A 514 27.13 -23.00 20.62
CA GLY A 514 26.84 -23.42 19.24
C GLY A 514 25.62 -22.76 18.61
N LEU A 515 24.98 -21.78 19.26
CA LEU A 515 23.91 -20.93 18.76
C LEU A 515 24.46 -19.58 18.29
N LYS A 516 23.94 -19.10 17.16
CA LYS A 516 24.16 -17.76 16.61
C LYS A 516 22.99 -16.85 16.96
N ILE A 517 23.22 -15.94 17.92
CA ILE A 517 22.20 -15.04 18.46
C ILE A 517 22.51 -13.62 18.01
N TRP A 518 21.63 -13.04 17.21
CA TRP A 518 21.73 -11.64 16.78
C TRP A 518 20.66 -10.80 17.48
N GLY A 519 20.98 -9.56 17.86
CA GLY A 519 19.98 -8.69 18.46
C GLY A 519 20.13 -7.20 18.17
N ALA A 520 19.00 -6.50 18.11
CA ALA A 520 18.91 -5.05 17.99
C ALA A 520 17.72 -4.49 18.81
N GLY A 521 17.99 -3.44 19.59
CA GLY A 521 16.98 -2.73 20.38
C GLY A 521 16.21 -1.65 19.59
N TRP A 522 15.30 -0.93 20.24
CA TRP A 522 14.52 0.17 19.67
C TRP A 522 15.40 1.39 19.33
N GLN A 523 16.00 1.46 18.12
CA GLN A 523 16.87 2.57 17.62
C GLN A 523 18.37 2.43 17.88
N ALA A 524 18.91 1.21 17.89
CA ALA A 524 20.20 0.93 18.52
C ALA A 524 21.44 1.56 17.80
N ARG A 525 21.29 2.17 16.62
CA ARG A 525 22.40 2.79 15.87
C ARG A 525 22.50 4.31 15.91
N ARG A 526 21.47 5.03 16.32
CA ARG A 526 21.42 6.49 16.16
C ARG A 526 20.47 7.08 17.19
N GLY A 527 20.96 8.01 18.02
CA GLY A 527 20.10 8.82 18.88
C GLY A 527 19.30 9.86 18.08
N ASP A 528 18.61 9.44 17.02
CA ASP A 528 17.75 10.27 16.17
C ASP A 528 16.28 9.81 16.21
N PHE A 529 15.38 10.78 16.00
CA PHE A 529 13.92 10.65 16.12
C PHE A 529 13.25 9.96 14.91
N GLN A 530 13.96 9.15 14.13
CA GLN A 530 13.37 8.48 12.95
C GLN A 530 13.12 6.99 13.22
N PRO A 531 11.92 6.47 12.89
CA PRO A 531 11.69 5.02 12.87
C PRO A 531 12.64 4.34 11.87
N GLY A 532 13.27 3.23 12.26
CA GLY A 532 13.99 2.37 11.32
C GLY A 532 15.36 1.89 11.80
N ASN A 533 15.37 0.78 12.54
CA ASN A 533 16.58 -0.05 12.61
C ASN A 533 16.97 -0.50 11.20
N ASN A 534 18.27 -0.47 10.88
CA ASN A 534 18.75 -1.09 9.65
C ASN A 534 18.86 -2.61 9.86
N TYR A 535 17.83 -3.36 9.49
CA TYR A 535 17.80 -4.82 9.58
C TYR A 535 18.53 -5.55 8.43
N GLN A 536 19.22 -4.83 7.53
CA GLN A 536 19.99 -5.46 6.44
C GLN A 536 21.23 -6.23 6.94
N ASP A 537 21.67 -5.95 8.16
CA ASP A 537 22.85 -6.54 8.79
C ASP A 537 22.58 -7.84 9.55
N ILE A 538 21.32 -8.29 9.61
CA ILE A 538 20.99 -9.62 10.12
C ILE A 538 21.72 -10.65 9.23
N PRO A 539 22.68 -11.40 9.79
CA PRO A 539 23.53 -12.28 8.99
C PRO A 539 22.77 -13.52 8.53
N ALA A 540 23.14 -14.04 7.36
CA ALA A 540 22.60 -15.31 6.88
C ALA A 540 23.00 -16.47 7.81
N GLY A 541 22.07 -17.38 8.06
CA GLY A 541 22.31 -18.53 8.94
C GLY A 541 22.42 -18.18 10.43
N VAL A 542 21.82 -17.06 10.84
CA VAL A 542 21.53 -16.76 12.25
C VAL A 542 20.52 -17.78 12.79
N ASP A 543 20.66 -18.19 14.06
CA ASP A 543 19.74 -19.13 14.69
C ASP A 543 18.61 -18.39 15.42
N VAL A 544 18.98 -17.41 16.24
CA VAL A 544 18.07 -16.62 17.08
C VAL A 544 18.19 -15.16 16.69
N VAL A 545 17.07 -14.53 16.32
CA VAL A 545 16.96 -13.07 16.21
C VAL A 545 16.22 -12.54 17.44
N VAL A 546 16.73 -11.47 18.03
CA VAL A 546 16.10 -10.78 19.16
C VAL A 546 15.87 -9.31 18.77
N THR A 547 14.61 -8.88 18.75
CA THR A 547 14.26 -7.47 18.57
C THR A 547 13.33 -7.02 19.67
N HIS A 548 13.26 -5.72 19.94
CA HIS A 548 12.27 -5.25 20.90
C HIS A 548 10.89 -5.26 20.26
N GLU A 549 10.80 -4.75 19.04
CA GLU A 549 9.56 -4.69 18.28
C GLU A 549 9.24 -6.01 17.56
N ALA A 550 7.96 -6.37 17.51
CA ALA A 550 7.45 -7.50 16.74
C ALA A 550 7.49 -7.22 15.22
N PRO A 551 7.66 -8.20 14.32
CA PRO A 551 7.51 -7.97 12.88
C PRO A 551 6.09 -7.52 12.51
N PHE A 552 5.96 -6.72 11.46
CA PHE A 552 4.64 -6.36 10.94
C PHE A 552 3.77 -7.59 10.61
N ASP A 553 2.48 -7.52 10.95
CA ASP A 553 1.44 -8.57 10.93
C ASP A 553 1.68 -9.75 11.89
N ILE A 554 2.74 -9.75 12.69
CA ILE A 554 3.10 -10.84 13.61
C ILE A 554 3.11 -10.29 15.04
N PHE A 555 2.10 -10.63 15.86
CA PHE A 555 2.00 -10.16 17.25
C PHE A 555 2.05 -8.62 17.42
N ASP A 556 1.74 -7.86 16.38
CA ASP A 556 1.90 -6.41 16.33
C ASP A 556 0.58 -5.63 16.38
N HIS A 557 -0.58 -6.28 16.24
CA HIS A 557 -1.87 -5.61 16.13
C HIS A 557 -2.54 -5.39 17.50
N ALA A 558 -2.68 -4.13 17.92
CA ALA A 558 -3.35 -3.71 19.15
C ALA A 558 -4.12 -2.39 18.96
N GLY A 559 -5.25 -2.23 19.65
CA GLY A 559 -6.04 -0.99 19.59
C GLY A 559 -6.56 -0.60 18.19
N GLY A 560 -6.58 -1.52 17.22
CA GLY A 560 -6.96 -1.25 15.83
C GLY A 560 -5.83 -0.67 14.96
N ALA A 561 -4.58 -0.75 15.42
CA ALA A 561 -3.39 -0.34 14.69
C ALA A 561 -2.25 -1.36 14.87
N HIS A 562 -1.22 -1.24 14.05
CA HIS A 562 0.02 -2.01 14.14
C HIS A 562 1.05 -1.24 14.98
N TRP A 563 1.54 -1.86 16.05
CA TRP A 563 2.51 -1.31 17.00
C TRP A 563 3.85 -2.04 16.96
N GLY A 564 4.03 -2.95 16.01
CA GLY A 564 5.30 -3.63 15.77
C GLY A 564 6.26 -2.78 14.94
N SER A 565 7.42 -3.37 14.68
CA SER A 565 8.45 -2.87 13.79
C SER A 565 7.92 -2.78 12.37
N SER A 566 8.71 -2.12 11.54
CA SER A 566 8.47 -1.98 10.12
C SER A 566 8.55 -3.28 9.28
N HIS A 567 8.04 -3.24 8.06
CA HIS A 567 8.17 -4.30 7.05
C HIS A 567 9.61 -4.67 6.72
N GLU A 568 10.57 -3.76 6.94
CA GLU A 568 11.99 -4.05 6.79
C GLU A 568 12.44 -5.16 7.74
N LEU A 569 11.90 -5.23 8.97
CA LEU A 569 12.16 -6.35 9.87
C LEU A 569 11.60 -7.64 9.28
N ARG A 570 10.33 -7.62 8.86
CA ARG A 570 9.67 -8.79 8.25
C ARG A 570 10.44 -9.28 7.01
N GLY A 571 10.83 -8.38 6.12
CA GLY A 571 11.62 -8.68 4.92
C GLY A 571 13.02 -9.20 5.26
N ALA A 572 13.67 -8.65 6.29
CA ALA A 572 14.94 -9.17 6.78
C ALA A 572 14.82 -10.58 7.36
N ILE A 573 13.72 -10.89 8.03
CA ILE A 573 13.41 -12.24 8.50
C ILE A 573 13.22 -13.21 7.32
N TYR A 574 12.46 -12.83 6.29
CA TYR A 574 12.34 -13.65 5.06
C TYR A 574 13.67 -13.89 4.35
N ARG A 575 14.58 -12.91 4.38
CA ARG A 575 15.92 -13.01 3.79
C ARG A 575 16.84 -13.89 4.63
N ALA A 576 16.97 -13.61 5.93
CA ALA A 576 17.94 -14.24 6.81
C ALA A 576 17.51 -15.65 7.25
N LYS A 577 16.19 -15.88 7.32
CA LYS A 577 15.56 -17.14 7.75
C LYS A 577 16.12 -17.68 9.07
N PRO A 578 16.02 -16.90 10.18
CA PRO A 578 16.34 -17.44 11.50
C PRO A 578 15.51 -18.68 11.81
N LYS A 579 15.90 -19.40 12.86
CA LYS A 579 15.12 -20.52 13.37
C LYS A 579 14.01 -20.03 14.30
N VAL A 580 14.34 -19.10 15.19
CA VAL A 580 13.39 -18.45 16.10
C VAL A 580 13.60 -16.93 16.16
N HIS A 581 12.51 -16.19 16.33
CA HIS A 581 12.52 -14.75 16.56
C HIS A 581 11.84 -14.41 17.90
N LEU A 582 12.60 -13.82 18.81
CA LEU A 582 12.18 -13.42 20.15
C LEU A 582 11.94 -11.90 20.21
N PHE A 583 10.79 -11.46 20.70
CA PHE A 583 10.49 -10.02 20.79
C PHE A 583 9.48 -9.64 21.88
N GLY A 584 9.32 -8.32 22.04
CA GLY A 584 8.63 -7.63 23.11
C GLY A 584 7.53 -6.64 22.65
N HIS A 585 7.34 -5.56 23.42
CA HIS A 585 6.71 -4.26 23.08
C HIS A 585 5.17 -4.15 23.10
N VAL A 586 4.43 -5.07 22.47
CA VAL A 586 2.95 -4.97 22.38
C VAL A 586 2.27 -5.65 23.58
N HIS A 587 1.85 -4.88 24.58
CA HIS A 587 1.42 -5.41 25.88
C HIS A 587 0.03 -6.07 25.90
N GLU A 588 -0.80 -5.86 24.88
CA GLU A 588 -2.15 -6.43 24.80
C GLU A 588 -2.16 -7.92 24.42
N GLN A 589 -1.03 -8.44 23.91
CA GLN A 589 -0.89 -9.83 23.50
C GLN A 589 0.51 -10.37 23.69
N ARG A 590 0.59 -11.67 23.95
CA ARG A 590 1.83 -12.46 24.07
C ARG A 590 1.55 -13.86 23.55
N GLY A 591 2.58 -14.69 23.35
CA GLY A 591 2.35 -16.07 22.90
C GLY A 591 3.45 -16.58 21.99
N HIS A 592 3.16 -17.68 21.30
CA HIS A 592 4.13 -18.34 20.44
C HIS A 592 3.48 -19.04 19.26
N TRP A 593 4.27 -19.25 18.21
CA TRP A 593 3.92 -20.07 17.07
C TRP A 593 5.12 -20.93 16.65
N ASP A 594 5.00 -22.24 16.89
CA ASP A 594 5.96 -23.28 16.51
C ASP A 594 5.62 -23.83 15.12
N ARG A 595 6.63 -24.20 14.33
CA ARG A 595 6.39 -24.77 12.99
C ARG A 595 5.92 -26.22 13.08
N VAL A 596 4.84 -26.55 12.37
CA VAL A 596 4.37 -27.93 12.19
C VAL A 596 3.92 -28.18 10.76
N GLY A 597 4.67 -29.01 10.04
CA GLY A 597 4.42 -29.25 8.61
C GLY A 597 4.48 -27.95 7.81
N ASN A 598 3.40 -27.61 7.11
CA ASN A 598 3.27 -26.37 6.33
C ASN A 598 2.54 -25.25 7.09
N GLY A 599 2.36 -25.39 8.41
CA GLY A 599 1.63 -24.42 9.23
C GLY A 599 2.30 -24.18 10.57
N PHE A 600 1.54 -23.58 11.49
CA PHE A 600 1.98 -23.26 12.83
C PHE A 600 1.03 -23.85 13.88
N GLN A 601 1.58 -24.27 15.01
CA GLN A 601 0.84 -24.59 16.22
C GLN A 601 1.25 -23.60 17.33
N GLY A 602 0.36 -23.36 18.28
CA GLY A 602 0.59 -22.40 19.35
C GLY A 602 -0.63 -21.52 19.54
N GLY A 603 -0.41 -20.28 19.98
CA GLY A 603 -1.51 -19.36 20.18
C GLY A 603 -1.10 -18.03 20.78
N VAL A 604 -2.09 -17.15 20.85
CA VAL A 604 -1.99 -15.81 21.42
C VAL A 604 -2.76 -15.78 22.73
N GLU A 605 -2.09 -15.34 23.79
CA GLU A 605 -2.67 -15.01 25.07
C GLU A 605 -2.96 -13.50 25.11
N TYR A 606 -4.16 -13.13 25.52
CA TYR A 606 -4.60 -11.75 25.65
C TYR A 606 -5.65 -11.61 26.74
N ARG A 607 -5.87 -10.39 27.22
CA ARG A 607 -6.91 -10.10 28.22
C ARG A 607 -8.01 -9.21 27.62
N PRO A 608 -9.24 -9.71 27.45
CA PRO A 608 -10.36 -8.90 26.99
C PRO A 608 -10.64 -7.73 27.94
N ASN A 609 -11.03 -6.58 27.40
CA ASN A 609 -11.48 -5.46 28.21
C ASN A 609 -12.96 -5.66 28.61
N PRO A 610 -13.28 -5.74 29.91
CA PRO A 610 -14.63 -6.05 30.38
C PRO A 610 -15.63 -4.88 30.18
N HIS A 611 -15.16 -3.69 29.81
CA HIS A 611 -15.98 -2.49 29.68
C HIS A 611 -16.38 -2.16 28.22
N VAL A 612 -15.93 -2.95 27.25
CA VAL A 612 -16.27 -2.76 25.83
C VAL A 612 -16.76 -4.06 25.21
N ASN A 613 -17.84 -3.98 24.42
CA ASN A 613 -18.36 -5.09 23.62
C ASN A 613 -17.51 -5.39 22.35
N GLN A 614 -16.29 -4.84 22.25
CA GLN A 614 -15.38 -5.12 21.15
C GLN A 614 -14.53 -6.35 21.44
N VAL A 615 -14.45 -7.25 20.45
CA VAL A 615 -13.62 -8.45 20.50
C VAL A 615 -12.20 -8.07 20.09
N PHE A 616 -11.24 -8.20 21.00
CA PHE A 616 -9.82 -8.17 20.61
C PHE A 616 -9.56 -9.29 19.61
N ARG A 617 -8.98 -8.94 18.46
CA ARG A 617 -8.61 -9.90 17.43
C ARG A 617 -7.09 -9.98 17.40
N PRO A 618 -6.49 -10.94 18.11
CA PRO A 618 -5.05 -11.14 18.02
C PRO A 618 -4.68 -11.50 16.58
N ASN A 619 -3.43 -11.23 16.19
CA ASN A 619 -2.89 -11.80 14.97
C ASN A 619 -3.06 -13.33 15.03
N GLY A 620 -3.53 -13.93 13.94
CA GLY A 620 -3.57 -15.39 13.81
C GLY A 620 -2.15 -15.99 13.74
N PRO A 621 -2.03 -17.29 13.42
CA PRO A 621 -0.72 -17.82 13.09
C PRO A 621 -0.06 -17.02 11.96
N PRO A 622 1.28 -16.93 11.92
CA PRO A 622 1.99 -16.35 10.80
C PRO A 622 1.53 -16.98 9.47
N PRO A 623 1.67 -16.26 8.34
CA PRO A 623 1.47 -16.85 7.02
C PRO A 623 2.24 -18.16 6.87
N SER A 624 1.69 -19.14 6.14
CA SER A 624 2.31 -20.47 6.01
C SER A 624 3.73 -20.45 5.41
N ASP A 625 4.06 -19.40 4.65
CA ASP A 625 5.38 -19.18 4.06
C ASP A 625 6.35 -18.43 4.99
N TYR A 626 5.89 -17.95 6.14
CA TYR A 626 6.73 -17.24 7.10
C TYR A 626 7.86 -18.16 7.58
N PRO A 627 9.13 -17.72 7.57
CA PRO A 627 10.25 -18.66 7.64
C PRO A 627 10.51 -19.22 9.03
N VAL A 628 9.96 -18.62 10.09
CA VAL A 628 10.56 -18.62 11.43
C VAL A 628 9.51 -18.90 12.50
N GLU A 629 9.91 -19.58 13.56
CA GLU A 629 9.13 -19.70 14.79
C GLU A 629 9.18 -18.37 15.58
N VAL A 630 8.08 -17.99 16.22
CA VAL A 630 8.01 -16.67 16.89
C VAL A 630 7.60 -16.81 18.34
N GLU A 631 8.24 -16.03 19.19
CA GLU A 631 7.97 -15.94 20.63
C GLU A 631 7.82 -14.47 21.03
N SER A 632 6.61 -14.12 21.49
CA SER A 632 6.32 -12.84 22.13
C SER A 632 6.14 -13.07 23.63
N ASN A 633 6.93 -12.38 24.45
CA ASN A 633 6.84 -12.50 25.91
C ASN A 633 6.43 -11.18 26.63
N ASN A 634 5.41 -10.52 26.09
CA ASN A 634 4.82 -9.28 26.62
C ASN A 634 3.84 -9.53 27.78
N ALA A 635 3.46 -8.53 28.57
CA ALA A 635 4.43 -7.86 29.44
C ALA A 635 4.67 -8.75 30.68
N MET A 636 5.91 -8.95 31.12
CA MET A 636 6.20 -9.85 32.25
C MET A 636 5.79 -9.27 33.61
N ALA A 637 5.79 -7.94 33.71
CA ALA A 637 5.27 -7.21 34.85
C ALA A 637 4.83 -5.83 34.38
N ASN A 638 3.68 -5.37 34.85
CA ASN A 638 3.04 -4.18 34.33
C ASN A 638 2.80 -3.14 35.43
N GLN A 639 3.20 -1.90 35.17
CA GLN A 639 2.88 -0.74 36.00
C GLN A 639 1.50 -0.18 35.63
N PRO A 640 0.52 -0.13 36.56
CA PRO A 640 -0.81 0.45 36.29
C PRO A 640 -0.82 1.91 35.81
N THR A 641 0.30 2.64 35.95
CA THR A 641 0.42 4.06 35.57
C THR A 641 1.12 4.29 34.23
N VAL A 642 1.92 3.33 33.76
CA VAL A 642 2.59 3.42 32.46
C VAL A 642 1.60 2.99 31.36
N ASP A 643 0.82 1.97 31.70
CA ASP A 643 0.10 1.14 30.73
C ASP A 643 -1.38 1.52 30.56
N HIS A 644 -1.90 2.40 31.42
CA HIS A 644 -3.24 2.99 31.28
C HIS A 644 -3.22 4.37 30.61
N SER A 645 -2.04 4.91 30.32
CA SER A 645 -1.92 6.31 29.87
C SER A 645 -2.23 6.50 28.38
N TRP A 646 -2.13 5.44 27.57
CA TRP A 646 -2.34 5.48 26.12
C TRP A 646 -3.47 4.59 25.60
N THR A 647 -3.82 3.53 26.35
CA THR A 647 -4.94 2.66 26.00
C THR A 647 -6.24 3.29 26.48
N GLY A 648 -6.89 4.05 25.58
CA GLY A 648 -8.25 4.54 25.81
C GLY A 648 -9.23 3.40 26.14
N ILE A 649 -10.47 3.74 26.46
CA ILE A 649 -11.56 2.81 26.86
C ILE A 649 -11.74 1.60 25.90
N TRP A 650 -11.18 1.63 24.69
CA TRP A 650 -11.39 0.72 23.56
C TRP A 650 -10.36 -0.40 23.37
N ALA A 651 -9.21 -0.38 24.07
CA ALA A 651 -8.17 -1.40 23.89
C ALA A 651 -8.35 -2.61 24.84
N PRO A 652 -7.83 -3.81 24.50
CA PRO A 652 -7.67 -4.92 25.44
C PRO A 652 -6.85 -4.48 26.64
N GLN A 653 -7.09 -5.11 27.80
CA GLN A 653 -6.22 -4.86 28.93
C GLN A 653 -4.87 -5.53 28.66
N HIS A 654 -3.80 -4.88 29.08
CA HIS A 654 -2.48 -5.46 29.00
C HIS A 654 -2.44 -6.79 29.75
N ILE A 655 -1.78 -7.78 29.14
CA ILE A 655 -1.61 -9.10 29.72
C ILE A 655 -0.30 -9.16 30.50
N VAL A 656 -0.37 -9.75 31.70
CA VAL A 656 0.81 -10.09 32.49
C VAL A 656 0.94 -11.60 32.55
N GLY A 657 2.11 -12.12 32.25
CA GLY A 657 2.38 -13.56 32.25
C GLY A 657 3.79 -13.91 32.71
N ARG A 658 4.04 -15.22 32.82
CA ARG A 658 5.33 -15.77 33.29
C ARG A 658 6.42 -15.72 32.22
N ALA A 659 7.67 -15.93 32.63
CA ALA A 659 8.79 -16.06 31.69
C ALA A 659 8.56 -17.25 30.76
N ARG A 660 9.24 -17.26 29.62
CA ARG A 660 9.12 -18.33 28.63
C ARG A 660 10.40 -19.14 28.58
N LEU A 661 10.27 -20.45 28.79
CA LEU A 661 11.39 -21.37 28.71
C LEU A 661 11.38 -22.03 27.35
N ILE A 662 12.39 -21.73 26.55
CA ILE A 662 12.57 -22.23 25.20
C ILE A 662 13.66 -23.29 25.21
N THR A 663 13.38 -24.46 24.66
CA THR A 663 14.35 -25.55 24.51
C THR A 663 14.82 -25.62 23.06
N ALA A 664 16.11 -25.40 22.82
CA ALA A 664 16.75 -25.55 21.52
C ALA A 664 17.43 -26.92 21.44
N ASN A 665 16.94 -27.81 20.57
CA ASN A 665 17.51 -29.14 20.34
C ASN A 665 18.26 -29.18 19.01
N ARG A 666 19.45 -29.78 19.01
CA ARG A 666 20.27 -29.93 17.82
C ARG A 666 19.88 -31.20 17.06
N GLY A 667 19.29 -31.02 15.89
CA GLY A 667 18.96 -32.09 14.93
C GLY A 667 19.98 -32.20 13.79
N ALA A 668 19.72 -33.12 12.85
CA ALA A 668 20.57 -33.33 11.68
C ALA A 668 20.57 -32.15 10.68
N ASP A 669 19.52 -31.34 10.72
CA ASP A 669 19.22 -30.19 9.85
C ASP A 669 19.35 -28.82 10.57
N GLY A 670 19.89 -28.82 11.79
CA GLY A 670 20.17 -27.62 12.59
C GLY A 670 19.44 -27.59 13.92
N TRP A 671 19.28 -26.39 14.48
CA TRP A 671 18.55 -26.18 15.73
C TRP A 671 17.04 -26.15 15.52
N HIS A 672 16.31 -26.77 16.44
CA HIS A 672 14.84 -26.78 16.55
C HIS A 672 14.43 -26.22 17.90
N PHE A 673 13.49 -25.29 17.94
CA PHE A 673 13.09 -24.59 19.17
C PHE A 673 11.69 -25.03 19.59
N HIS A 674 11.45 -25.02 20.90
CA HIS A 674 10.12 -25.29 21.44
C HIS A 674 9.91 -24.43 22.68
N SER A 675 8.83 -23.66 22.69
CA SER A 675 8.46 -22.82 23.83
C SER A 675 7.57 -23.54 24.83
N SER A 676 7.79 -23.27 26.11
CA SER A 676 7.01 -23.80 27.21
C SER A 676 6.84 -22.75 28.31
N VAL A 677 5.75 -22.89 29.07
CA VAL A 677 5.53 -22.10 30.29
C VAL A 677 6.11 -22.89 31.47
N PRO A 678 7.14 -22.38 32.16
CA PRO A 678 7.72 -23.05 33.32
C PRO A 678 6.81 -23.04 34.57
#